data_AF-A0A934PJX3-F1
#
_entry.id   AF-A0A934PJX3-F1
#
_cell.length_a   1.000
_cell.length_b   1.000
_cell.length_c   1.000
_cell.angle_alpha   90.00
_cell.angle_beta   90.00
_cell.angle_gamma   90.00
#
_symmetry.space_group_name_H-M   'P 1'
#
loop_
_entity.id
_entity.type
_entity.pdbx_description
1 polymer ?
#
loop_
_entity_poly.entity_id
_entity_poly.type
_entity_poly.pdbx_seq_one_letter_code
_entity_poly.pdbx_strand_id
1 'polypeptide(L)'
;MDKVWLLGPVALRVVAACLVLLASTAVMASSLSPQESRAHAERAIDLLLDQGNRPAAIAEALRGLPDGVNEEDITAYPEAWTALWRAFASRSIRIDLPGDFFTVGFLSPGGRRALITQQISGSIDPNARVSVHLVDQATNRVINSFISSQPIGAAWTSMGHAAFSPDGTLGIVSLGDGQTILFDAETGIERGRIQSDAIMILFSPDGRHVVLKNQNGASVFSVGTGEHVLRFPDPFVSPSAWASDGSILAANISQETGRARIVAYRLDGTARVVLDNIDAPQGNLKASPSAPVFAIGTGTQTMLYGLDGTRLALVVGDIGDLRFARNGQVISFMRGSDSMRISDVNVEVFAMDGTPLATQPRDFVDFNQAIYAPDGSLAGFMVTQNHAGLLADSIPTGPALYEAAKTFTRKAGTGAAVSIADETVDPLVETSDRFAREAERLLLSGDRQGAILAALKGLPDTPTADDLSRFKAAHLLLYRSVAARVLRLPLGQPPFPITNASGGVVSPTGDVMAVTSEVGAQLYAMPEGTFVAELRKPDGSGILTWSYPFFSSTGDIVAVTEQDGATLHFFDGRTGTHKSSVTIPVPDVQGLLENYSGVVWPIGFSHDDSTFAVQTPKGSFLTNMADLSVHSLPLPERRNFELSWLPDGRLFAFEPVPSYRKEQNAAEVFIHDRRALRHIFSIPRDPNWIRSEGGAVLSRQGTAIFASDGGSERIVVFDAAGTPRLKFSDSDGYHAFVRDGTAIAYRDPAGTLQDSLKVISLLTGERVPSEFQDYPVFDQTLFDMDGISRQGESPHLGAPRYRGQDVPTGTALIDRAMSNLSQAEQAEVRNERISPN
;
A
#
# COMPACT_ATOMS: atom_id res chain seq x y z
N MET A 1 19.97 -51.12 86.20
CA MET A 1 19.41 -51.86 85.03
C MET A 1 17.91 -51.95 85.26
N ASP A 2 17.19 -50.90 84.87
CA ASP A 2 15.91 -50.59 85.50
C ASP A 2 14.73 -50.63 84.54
N LYS A 3 13.59 -51.04 85.08
CA LYS A 3 12.44 -51.54 84.33
C LYS A 3 11.45 -50.43 83.99
N VAL A 4 11.00 -50.45 82.74
CA VAL A 4 9.59 -50.42 82.30
C VAL A 4 8.60 -49.56 83.12
N TRP A 5 7.98 -48.58 82.45
CA TRP A 5 6.52 -48.36 82.51
C TRP A 5 5.98 -47.90 81.14
N LEU A 6 4.71 -48.25 80.87
CA LEU A 6 3.98 -47.88 79.64
C LEU A 6 3.31 -46.50 79.76
N LEU A 7 3.19 -45.79 78.61
CA LEU A 7 2.15 -44.82 78.18
C LEU A 7 2.62 -44.21 76.83
N GLY A 8 1.81 -43.75 75.87
CA GLY A 8 0.36 -43.84 75.63
C GLY A 8 0.04 -43.23 74.23
N PRO A 9 -0.98 -43.69 73.47
CA PRO A 9 -1.11 -43.35 72.05
C PRO A 9 -1.75 -41.98 71.79
N VAL A 10 -0.97 -40.90 71.95
CA VAL A 10 -1.40 -39.51 71.63
C VAL A 10 -0.44 -38.80 70.67
N ALA A 11 0.84 -39.18 70.62
CA ALA A 11 1.84 -38.49 69.80
C ALA A 11 1.67 -38.62 68.26
N LEU A 12 0.97 -39.65 67.78
CA LEU A 12 0.88 -39.94 66.34
C LEU A 12 -0.20 -39.16 65.56
N ARG A 13 -1.01 -38.32 66.23
CA ARG A 13 -2.07 -37.52 65.57
C ARG A 13 -1.73 -36.04 65.37
N VAL A 14 -0.64 -35.53 65.95
CA VAL A 14 -0.22 -34.13 65.75
C VAL A 14 0.77 -33.99 64.58
N VAL A 15 1.62 -34.98 64.32
CA VAL A 15 2.56 -34.95 63.18
C VAL A 15 1.84 -35.15 61.83
N ALA A 16 0.74 -35.91 61.81
CA ALA A 16 -0.08 -36.11 60.61
C ALA A 16 -0.90 -34.86 60.19
N ALA A 17 -1.12 -33.89 61.10
CA ALA A 17 -1.87 -32.67 60.80
C ALA A 17 -0.99 -31.58 60.14
N CYS A 18 0.32 -31.57 60.39
CA CYS A 18 1.25 -30.62 59.77
C CYS A 18 1.86 -31.10 58.45
N LEU A 19 1.73 -32.38 58.10
CA LEU A 19 2.18 -32.95 56.81
C LEU A 19 1.11 -32.94 55.72
N VAL A 20 -0.12 -32.51 56.02
CA VAL A 20 -1.20 -32.26 55.04
C VAL A 20 -1.39 -30.75 54.77
N LEU A 21 -0.73 -29.89 55.54
CA LEU A 21 -0.70 -28.42 55.36
C LEU A 21 0.69 -27.87 54.98
N LEU A 22 1.61 -28.77 54.61
CA LEU A 22 2.84 -28.46 53.88
C LEU A 22 2.86 -29.13 52.50
N ALA A 23 1.68 -29.39 51.93
CA ALA A 23 1.47 -29.15 50.52
C ALA A 23 1.56 -27.63 50.32
N SER A 24 2.80 -27.14 50.28
CA SER A 24 3.08 -25.74 50.00
C SER A 24 2.37 -25.36 48.72
N THR A 25 1.77 -24.17 48.73
CA THR A 25 1.50 -23.42 47.51
C THR A 25 2.84 -23.08 46.86
N ALA A 26 3.46 -24.08 46.24
CA ALA A 26 3.98 -23.87 44.92
C ALA A 26 2.80 -23.31 44.13
N VAL A 27 2.79 -21.99 43.99
CA VAL A 27 2.18 -21.37 42.83
C VAL A 27 2.82 -22.12 41.67
N MET A 28 2.05 -23.02 41.05
CA MET A 28 2.33 -23.41 39.69
C MET A 28 2.23 -22.10 38.93
N ALA A 29 3.38 -21.43 38.76
CA ALA A 29 3.50 -20.40 37.74
C ALA A 29 3.09 -21.12 36.47
N SER A 30 1.91 -20.79 35.96
CA SER A 30 1.36 -21.38 34.75
C SER A 30 2.42 -21.20 33.69
N SER A 31 3.06 -22.31 33.29
CA SER A 31 4.09 -22.28 32.27
C SER A 31 3.44 -21.73 31.01
N LEU A 32 3.81 -20.50 30.65
CA LEU A 32 3.25 -19.78 29.52
C LEU A 32 3.23 -20.71 28.30
N SER A 33 2.04 -21.00 27.78
CA SER A 33 1.96 -21.90 26.63
C SER A 33 2.56 -21.23 25.38
N PRO A 34 3.08 -22.00 24.42
CA PRO A 34 3.55 -21.44 23.14
C PRO A 34 2.46 -20.64 22.40
N GLN A 35 1.18 -20.95 22.65
CA GLN A 35 0.05 -20.22 22.07
C GLN A 35 -0.15 -18.85 22.76
N GLU A 36 -0.21 -18.80 24.09
CA GLU A 36 -0.27 -17.52 24.84
C GLU A 36 0.95 -16.64 24.57
N SER A 37 2.14 -17.24 24.43
CA SER A 37 3.37 -16.55 24.04
C SER A 37 3.26 -15.90 22.66
N ARG A 38 2.73 -16.63 21.65
CA ARG A 38 2.46 -16.09 20.32
C ARG A 38 1.42 -14.97 20.36
N ALA A 39 0.37 -15.10 21.17
CA ALA A 39 -0.67 -14.09 21.32
C ALA A 39 -0.11 -12.74 21.83
N HIS A 40 0.77 -12.78 22.83
CA HIS A 40 1.50 -11.60 23.30
C HIS A 40 2.49 -11.07 22.25
N ALA A 41 3.08 -11.94 21.41
CA ALA A 41 3.93 -11.53 20.31
C ALA A 41 3.16 -10.77 19.21
N GLU A 42 2.03 -11.30 18.75
CA GLU A 42 1.17 -10.68 17.74
C GLU A 42 0.67 -9.32 18.25
N ARG A 43 0.12 -9.26 19.48
CA ARG A 43 -0.32 -7.99 20.11
C ARG A 43 0.81 -6.97 20.29
N ALA A 44 2.04 -7.42 20.57
CA ALA A 44 3.20 -6.55 20.65
C ALA A 44 3.59 -5.92 19.30
N ILE A 45 3.37 -6.62 18.18
CA ILE A 45 3.60 -6.08 16.83
C ILE A 45 2.52 -5.05 16.48
N ASP A 46 1.24 -5.33 16.73
CA ASP A 46 0.15 -4.37 16.51
C ASP A 46 0.37 -3.08 17.34
N LEU A 47 0.74 -3.22 18.63
CA LEU A 47 1.12 -2.09 19.50
C LEU A 47 2.32 -1.29 18.96
N LEU A 48 3.27 -1.93 18.28
CA LEU A 48 4.49 -1.30 17.77
C LEU A 48 4.26 -0.56 16.45
N LEU A 49 3.55 -1.19 15.51
CA LEU A 49 3.48 -0.77 14.12
C LEU A 49 2.16 -0.08 13.78
N ASP A 50 1.03 -0.53 14.33
CA ASP A 50 -0.26 0.10 14.04
C ASP A 50 -0.55 1.27 15.01
N GLN A 51 0.01 1.23 16.23
CA GLN A 51 -0.21 2.27 17.26
C GLN A 51 1.04 3.11 17.61
N GLY A 52 2.22 2.75 17.11
CA GLY A 52 3.49 3.41 17.44
C GLY A 52 3.90 3.37 18.91
N ASN A 53 3.28 2.51 19.73
CA ASN A 53 3.44 2.48 21.17
C ASN A 53 4.57 1.52 21.60
N ARG A 54 5.80 1.89 21.25
CA ARG A 54 7.01 1.11 21.56
C ARG A 54 7.13 0.69 23.04
N PRO A 55 6.85 1.52 24.06
CA PRO A 55 6.88 1.08 25.46
C PRO A 55 5.88 -0.02 25.79
N ALA A 56 4.64 0.08 25.28
CA ALA A 56 3.63 -0.97 25.46
C ALA A 56 4.00 -2.25 24.70
N ALA A 57 4.49 -2.13 23.46
CA ALA A 57 4.97 -3.27 22.67
C ALA A 57 6.09 -4.06 23.37
N ILE A 58 7.07 -3.38 23.98
CA ILE A 58 8.14 -4.03 24.76
C ILE A 58 7.55 -4.69 26.01
N ALA A 59 6.61 -4.06 26.71
CA ALA A 59 5.96 -4.64 27.88
C ALA A 59 5.12 -5.89 27.52
N GLU A 60 4.41 -5.85 26.39
CA GLU A 60 3.59 -6.95 25.90
C GLU A 60 4.44 -8.13 25.44
N ALA A 61 5.51 -7.89 24.67
CA ALA A 61 6.44 -8.95 24.27
C ALA A 61 7.16 -9.59 25.48
N LEU A 62 7.35 -8.86 26.58
CA LEU A 62 7.87 -9.41 27.84
C LEU A 62 6.84 -10.30 28.57
N ARG A 63 5.53 -10.06 28.43
CA ARG A 63 4.47 -10.98 28.91
C ARG A 63 4.45 -12.29 28.12
N GLY A 64 4.84 -12.23 26.84
CA GLY A 64 5.02 -13.38 25.97
C GLY A 64 6.24 -14.27 26.28
N LEU A 65 6.96 -14.03 27.37
CA LEU A 65 8.19 -14.75 27.75
C LEU A 65 8.16 -15.16 29.23
N PRO A 66 8.82 -16.26 29.62
CA PRO A 66 8.90 -16.68 31.01
C PRO A 66 9.69 -15.69 31.89
N ASP A 67 9.40 -15.72 33.20
CA ASP A 67 10.11 -14.94 34.21
C ASP A 67 11.56 -15.42 34.38
N GLY A 68 12.49 -14.74 33.71
CA GLY A 68 13.93 -15.07 33.74
C GLY A 68 14.36 -15.95 32.58
N VAL A 69 14.48 -15.35 31.39
CA VAL A 69 14.83 -16.03 30.13
C VAL A 69 16.26 -16.57 30.11
N ASN A 70 16.41 -17.83 29.68
CA ASN A 70 17.67 -18.48 29.31
C ASN A 70 17.74 -18.79 27.79
N GLU A 71 18.84 -19.36 27.30
CA GLU A 71 19.04 -19.67 25.86
C GLU A 71 18.01 -20.68 25.30
N GLU A 72 17.52 -21.63 26.11
CA GLU A 72 16.50 -22.61 25.70
C GLU A 72 15.14 -21.92 25.52
N ASP A 73 14.77 -20.98 26.41
CA ASP A 73 13.52 -20.21 26.32
C ASP A 73 13.45 -19.38 25.03
N ILE A 74 14.58 -18.81 24.59
CA ILE A 74 14.68 -18.05 23.33
C ILE A 74 14.31 -18.93 22.13
N THR A 75 14.64 -20.22 22.19
CA THR A 75 14.32 -21.20 21.15
C THR A 75 12.89 -21.73 21.29
N ALA A 76 12.35 -21.77 22.51
CA ALA A 76 10.99 -22.22 22.79
C ALA A 76 9.90 -21.18 22.43
N TYR A 77 10.22 -19.89 22.48
CA TYR A 77 9.28 -18.78 22.26
C TYR A 77 9.77 -17.79 21.16
N PRO A 78 10.05 -18.26 19.92
CA PRO A 78 10.76 -17.47 18.93
C PRO A 78 9.96 -16.26 18.43
N GLU A 79 8.62 -16.31 18.39
CA GLU A 79 7.76 -15.20 18.00
C GLU A 79 7.80 -14.07 19.04
N ALA A 80 7.60 -14.38 20.33
CA ALA A 80 7.67 -13.38 21.40
C ALA A 80 9.08 -12.79 21.51
N TRP A 81 10.12 -13.60 21.32
CA TRP A 81 11.49 -13.12 21.25
C TRP A 81 11.72 -12.18 20.05
N THR A 82 11.18 -12.52 18.89
CA THR A 82 11.24 -11.68 17.69
C THR A 82 10.47 -10.38 17.88
N ALA A 83 9.28 -10.41 18.48
CA ALA A 83 8.50 -9.21 18.81
C ALA A 83 9.22 -8.30 19.81
N LEU A 84 9.82 -8.89 20.86
CA LEU A 84 10.63 -8.15 21.83
C LEU A 84 11.81 -7.45 21.14
N TRP A 85 12.52 -8.17 20.27
CA TRP A 85 13.64 -7.64 19.50
C TRP A 85 13.18 -6.52 18.56
N ARG A 86 12.12 -6.73 17.77
CA ARG A 86 11.53 -5.74 16.85
C ARG A 86 11.14 -4.46 17.61
N ALA A 87 10.44 -4.58 18.74
CA ALA A 87 10.03 -3.45 19.55
C ALA A 87 11.21 -2.71 20.21
N PHE A 88 12.22 -3.44 20.68
CA PHE A 88 13.41 -2.84 21.28
C PHE A 88 14.32 -2.15 20.23
N ALA A 89 14.43 -2.74 19.04
CA ALA A 89 15.22 -2.22 17.91
C ALA A 89 14.55 -1.08 17.15
N SER A 90 13.21 -0.99 17.18
CA SER A 90 12.50 0.12 16.54
C SER A 90 12.98 1.47 17.07
N ARG A 91 13.06 2.42 16.16
CA ARG A 91 13.44 3.82 16.38
C ARG A 91 12.33 4.78 15.95
N SER A 92 11.15 4.24 15.62
CA SER A 92 9.97 5.02 15.26
C SER A 92 9.73 6.19 16.22
N ILE A 93 9.41 7.34 15.66
CA ILE A 93 9.25 8.59 16.39
C ILE A 93 7.78 9.03 16.37
N ARG A 94 7.38 9.79 17.39
CA ARG A 94 6.13 10.53 17.41
C ARG A 94 6.46 12.02 17.45
N ILE A 95 6.07 12.76 16.43
CA ILE A 95 6.44 14.17 16.27
C ILE A 95 5.24 15.00 15.82
N ASP A 96 5.10 16.18 16.43
CA ASP A 96 4.14 17.18 16.04
C ASP A 96 4.76 18.06 14.96
N LEU A 97 4.27 17.92 13.72
CA LEU A 97 4.69 18.72 12.57
C LEU A 97 3.47 19.43 11.96
N PRO A 98 3.60 20.69 11.52
CA PRO A 98 2.48 21.43 11.00
C PRO A 98 1.99 20.86 9.66
N GLY A 99 0.72 20.47 9.63
CA GLY A 99 -0.04 20.12 8.42
C GLY A 99 0.08 18.66 7.98
N ASP A 100 -1.02 18.15 7.41
CA ASP A 100 -1.18 16.76 6.96
C ASP A 100 -0.44 16.54 5.63
N PHE A 101 0.88 16.42 5.73
CA PHE A 101 1.79 16.14 4.61
C PHE A 101 2.54 14.83 4.85
N PHE A 102 2.63 14.00 3.82
CA PHE A 102 3.43 12.77 3.86
C PHE A 102 4.87 13.09 4.26
N THR A 103 5.34 12.39 5.28
CA THR A 103 6.62 12.69 5.95
C THR A 103 7.63 11.57 5.70
N VAL A 104 8.82 11.93 5.24
CA VAL A 104 9.94 11.00 5.04
C VAL A 104 11.00 11.27 6.11
N GLY A 105 11.42 10.21 6.80
CA GLY A 105 12.54 10.25 7.73
C GLY A 105 13.76 9.57 7.16
N PHE A 106 14.95 10.07 7.47
CA PHE A 106 16.22 9.39 7.24
C PHE A 106 16.83 9.09 8.60
N LEU A 107 16.99 7.81 8.94
CA LEU A 107 17.54 7.40 10.23
C LEU A 107 19.08 7.36 10.16
N SER A 108 19.77 7.88 11.18
CA SER A 108 21.23 7.77 11.24
C SER A 108 21.66 6.32 11.48
N PRO A 109 22.86 5.89 11.02
CA PRO A 109 23.25 4.47 11.07
C PRO A 109 23.20 3.82 12.47
N GLY A 110 23.45 4.59 13.54
CA GLY A 110 23.31 4.13 14.93
C GLY A 110 21.92 4.34 15.56
N GLY A 111 20.93 4.79 14.80
CA GLY A 111 19.55 5.02 15.25
C GLY A 111 19.37 6.11 16.30
N ARG A 112 20.35 7.00 16.51
CA ARG A 112 20.31 8.06 17.55
C ARG A 112 19.73 9.40 17.06
N ARG A 113 19.64 9.58 15.74
CA ARG A 113 19.19 10.81 15.08
C ARG A 113 18.31 10.45 13.90
N ALA A 114 17.35 11.31 13.60
CA ALA A 114 16.59 11.25 12.36
C ALA A 114 16.59 12.62 11.68
N LEU A 115 16.58 12.64 10.36
CA LEU A 115 16.31 13.84 9.55
C LEU A 115 14.93 13.70 8.94
N ILE A 116 14.01 14.57 9.34
CA ILE A 116 12.59 14.47 8.98
C ILE A 116 12.24 15.58 8.00
N THR A 117 11.66 15.22 6.86
CA THR A 117 11.22 16.16 5.83
C THR A 117 9.76 15.90 5.46
N GLN A 118 9.03 16.96 5.15
CA GLN A 118 7.63 16.88 4.71
C GLN A 118 7.55 17.12 3.21
N GLN A 119 6.79 16.30 2.50
CA GLN A 119 6.48 16.51 1.10
C GLN A 119 5.45 17.63 0.95
N ILE A 120 5.89 18.79 0.50
CA ILE A 120 5.03 19.94 0.24
C ILE A 120 4.52 19.83 -1.20
N SER A 121 3.34 19.26 -1.36
CA SER A 121 2.61 19.23 -2.63
C SER A 121 1.55 20.33 -2.69
N GLY A 122 1.45 21.03 -3.83
CA GLY A 122 0.39 21.99 -4.15
C GLY A 122 0.23 23.20 -3.21
N SER A 123 1.22 23.56 -2.39
CA SER A 123 1.05 24.66 -1.43
C SER A 123 0.88 26.02 -2.11
N ILE A 124 -0.17 26.75 -1.74
CA ILE A 124 -0.43 28.12 -2.20
C ILE A 124 -0.02 29.19 -1.18
N ASP A 125 0.60 28.80 -0.05
CA ASP A 125 1.24 29.79 0.82
C ASP A 125 2.49 30.35 0.10
N PRO A 126 2.54 31.65 -0.25
CA PRO A 126 3.73 32.25 -0.84
C PRO A 126 4.93 32.24 0.13
N ASN A 127 4.69 31.95 1.41
CA ASN A 127 5.70 31.76 2.43
C ASN A 127 6.05 30.29 2.72
N ALA A 128 5.51 29.32 1.96
CA ALA A 128 5.90 27.92 2.08
C ALA A 128 7.40 27.76 1.82
N ARG A 129 8.09 27.01 2.68
CA ARG A 129 9.53 26.71 2.61
C ARG A 129 9.74 25.22 2.75
N VAL A 130 10.73 24.70 2.04
CA VAL A 130 11.19 23.33 2.27
C VAL A 130 11.87 23.29 3.64
N SER A 131 11.53 22.30 4.47
CA SER A 131 12.21 22.08 5.74
C SER A 131 12.78 20.66 5.86
N VAL A 132 13.86 20.56 6.62
CA VAL A 132 14.37 19.31 7.18
C VAL A 132 14.68 19.54 8.66
N HIS A 133 14.12 18.70 9.52
CA HIS A 133 14.28 18.76 10.97
C HIS A 133 15.23 17.66 11.43
N LEU A 134 16.33 18.03 12.08
CA LEU A 134 17.20 17.09 12.79
C LEU A 134 16.55 16.80 14.15
N VAL A 135 16.25 15.53 14.42
CA VAL A 135 15.50 15.08 15.60
C VAL A 135 16.36 14.12 16.44
N ASP A 136 16.35 14.30 17.76
CA ASP A 136 16.85 13.31 18.71
C ASP A 136 15.84 12.17 18.86
N GLN A 137 16.26 10.94 18.54
CA GLN A 137 15.35 9.79 18.53
C GLN A 137 14.86 9.41 19.93
N ALA A 138 15.69 9.56 20.97
CA ALA A 138 15.36 9.12 22.32
C ALA A 138 14.32 10.02 23.00
N THR A 139 14.25 11.30 22.60
CA THR A 139 13.37 12.30 23.19
C THR A 139 12.29 12.84 22.23
N ASN A 140 12.32 12.46 20.96
CA ASN A 140 11.50 13.01 19.86
C ASN A 140 11.61 14.55 19.69
N ARG A 141 12.68 15.18 20.19
CA ARG A 141 12.84 16.64 20.14
C ARG A 141 13.64 17.06 18.92
N VAL A 142 13.18 18.11 18.26
CA VAL A 142 13.95 18.80 17.21
C VAL A 142 15.19 19.44 17.85
N ILE A 143 16.37 19.05 17.36
CA ILE A 143 17.68 19.61 17.71
C ILE A 143 17.92 20.87 16.86
N ASN A 144 17.69 20.77 15.55
CA ASN A 144 17.83 21.89 14.62
C ASN A 144 16.83 21.76 13.46
N SER A 145 16.50 22.88 12.80
CA SER A 145 15.65 22.93 11.61
C SER A 145 16.34 23.70 10.50
N PHE A 146 16.54 23.05 9.37
CA PHE A 146 17.01 23.67 8.13
C PHE A 146 15.78 24.07 7.32
N ILE A 147 15.71 25.33 6.87
CA ILE A 147 14.55 25.91 6.18
C ILE A 147 15.07 26.64 4.94
N SER A 148 14.43 26.43 3.78
CA SER A 148 14.87 27.04 2.52
C SER A 148 14.90 28.57 2.63
N SER A 149 15.93 29.20 2.04
CA SER A 149 16.03 30.66 2.07
C SER A 149 14.97 31.35 1.22
N GLN A 150 14.44 30.66 0.20
CA GLN A 150 13.43 31.15 -0.73
C GLN A 150 12.14 30.31 -0.69
N PRO A 151 10.98 30.87 -1.10
CA PRO A 151 9.77 30.11 -1.36
C PRO A 151 9.98 29.01 -2.40
N ILE A 152 9.22 27.92 -2.25
CA ILE A 152 9.16 26.81 -3.22
C ILE A 152 8.71 27.27 -4.63
N GLY A 153 8.00 28.39 -4.71
CA GLY A 153 7.49 28.92 -5.98
C GLY A 153 6.36 28.06 -6.54
N ALA A 154 6.25 28.01 -7.88
CA ALA A 154 5.16 27.32 -8.58
C ALA A 154 5.45 25.81 -8.85
N ALA A 155 6.24 25.16 -8.00
CA ALA A 155 6.50 23.72 -8.11
C ALA A 155 5.30 22.93 -7.59
N TRP A 156 4.87 21.91 -8.33
CA TRP A 156 3.72 21.07 -7.96
C TRP A 156 4.00 20.19 -6.74
N THR A 157 5.25 19.82 -6.51
CA THR A 157 5.72 19.11 -5.32
C THR A 157 7.17 19.49 -5.04
N SER A 158 7.52 19.67 -3.76
CA SER A 158 8.89 19.90 -3.29
C SER A 158 9.10 19.25 -1.93
N MET A 159 10.31 18.75 -1.67
CA MET A 159 10.69 18.08 -0.42
C MET A 159 12.19 18.30 -0.17
N GLY A 160 12.63 18.24 1.09
CA GLY A 160 14.03 18.36 1.43
C GLY A 160 14.78 17.05 1.13
N HIS A 161 15.92 17.13 0.47
CA HIS A 161 16.76 15.97 0.25
C HIS A 161 17.83 15.92 1.33
N ALA A 162 17.91 14.81 2.07
CA ALA A 162 18.79 14.68 3.21
C ALA A 162 19.48 13.33 3.26
N ALA A 163 20.65 13.28 3.90
CA ALA A 163 21.41 12.05 4.13
C ALA A 163 22.25 12.14 5.40
N PHE A 164 22.59 10.99 5.98
CA PHE A 164 23.66 10.86 6.98
C PHE A 164 24.89 10.21 6.34
N SER A 165 26.07 10.58 6.83
CA SER A 165 27.31 9.87 6.53
C SER A 165 27.26 8.42 7.06
N PRO A 166 28.04 7.48 6.50
CA PRO A 166 28.04 6.07 6.93
C PRO A 166 28.42 5.84 8.40
N ASP A 167 29.20 6.76 8.98
CA ASP A 167 29.58 6.76 10.40
C ASP A 167 28.58 7.49 11.31
N GLY A 168 27.57 8.15 10.72
CA GLY A 168 26.56 8.95 11.41
C GLY A 168 27.07 10.23 12.07
N THR A 169 28.30 10.68 11.80
CA THR A 169 28.89 11.88 12.42
C THR A 169 28.49 13.18 11.72
N LEU A 170 28.21 13.11 10.42
CA LEU A 170 27.80 14.23 9.58
C LEU A 170 26.42 13.97 8.99
N GLY A 171 25.64 15.04 8.87
CA GLY A 171 24.45 15.07 8.05
C GLY A 171 24.61 16.06 6.90
N ILE A 172 23.83 15.88 5.86
CA ILE A 172 23.81 16.77 4.69
C ILE A 172 22.36 16.99 4.24
N VAL A 173 22.01 18.22 3.87
CA VAL A 173 20.65 18.65 3.52
C VAL A 173 20.68 19.60 2.31
N SER A 174 19.79 19.41 1.34
CA SER A 174 19.52 20.35 0.25
C SER A 174 18.03 20.67 0.17
N LEU A 175 17.70 21.93 -0.15
CA LEU A 175 16.39 22.54 0.12
C LEU A 175 15.75 23.27 -1.09
N GLY A 176 16.28 23.10 -2.30
CA GLY A 176 15.76 23.80 -3.49
C GLY A 176 16.32 25.22 -3.69
N ASP A 177 17.30 25.66 -2.90
CA ASP A 177 17.81 27.05 -2.92
C ASP A 177 19.25 27.20 -3.46
N GLY A 178 19.71 26.20 -4.22
CA GLY A 178 21.02 26.25 -4.89
C GLY A 178 22.19 25.82 -4.00
N GLN A 179 21.96 25.56 -2.72
CA GLN A 179 22.99 25.14 -1.76
C GLN A 179 22.64 23.80 -1.10
N THR A 180 23.69 23.08 -0.75
CA THR A 180 23.64 21.86 0.04
C THR A 180 24.47 22.09 1.31
N ILE A 181 23.83 21.98 2.47
CA ILE A 181 24.39 22.27 3.80
C ILE A 181 24.98 20.98 4.37
N LEU A 182 26.25 20.99 4.75
CA LEU A 182 26.90 19.93 5.53
C LEU A 182 26.93 20.36 7.00
N PHE A 183 26.54 19.48 7.92
CA PHE A 183 26.44 19.79 9.35
C PHE A 183 26.83 18.61 10.24
N ASP A 184 27.09 18.91 11.50
CA ASP A 184 27.39 17.97 12.58
C ASP A 184 26.11 17.24 13.04
N ALA A 185 26.06 15.92 12.92
CA ALA A 185 24.84 15.16 13.19
C ALA A 185 24.41 15.12 14.67
N GLU A 186 25.35 15.28 15.60
CA GLU A 186 25.06 15.24 17.04
C GLU A 186 24.47 16.57 17.54
N THR A 187 25.02 17.70 17.04
CA THR A 187 24.72 19.07 17.50
C THR A 187 23.85 19.89 16.52
N GLY A 188 23.74 19.48 15.26
CA GLY A 188 23.06 20.22 14.20
C GLY A 188 23.82 21.43 13.64
N ILE A 189 25.07 21.67 14.06
CA ILE A 189 25.85 22.85 13.70
C ILE A 189 26.39 22.74 12.27
N GLU A 190 26.17 23.76 11.44
CA GLU A 190 26.71 23.86 10.08
C GLU A 190 28.25 23.77 10.08
N ARG A 191 28.80 22.90 9.22
CA ARG A 191 30.24 22.69 9.01
C ARG A 191 30.72 23.31 7.69
N GLY A 192 29.84 23.42 6.69
CA GLY A 192 30.15 24.05 5.41
C GLY A 192 28.98 23.93 4.42
N ARG A 193 29.17 24.48 3.21
CA ARG A 193 28.18 24.43 2.12
C ARG A 193 28.83 24.01 0.82
N ILE A 194 28.09 23.26 0.03
CA ILE A 194 28.44 22.87 -1.34
C ILE A 194 27.44 23.57 -2.27
N GLN A 195 27.94 24.22 -3.32
CA GLN A 195 27.10 24.94 -4.29
C GLN A 195 26.47 23.95 -5.29
N SER A 196 25.41 23.27 -4.85
CA SER A 196 24.58 22.36 -5.64
C SER A 196 23.17 22.32 -5.06
N ASP A 197 22.17 22.18 -5.93
CA ASP A 197 20.78 21.95 -5.57
C ASP A 197 20.43 20.47 -5.73
N ALA A 198 20.75 19.66 -4.72
CA ALA A 198 20.81 18.21 -4.86
C ALA A 198 19.44 17.54 -4.67
N ILE A 199 18.89 16.98 -5.75
CA ILE A 199 17.68 16.12 -5.71
C ILE A 199 18.00 14.66 -5.38
N MET A 200 19.27 14.31 -5.29
CA MET A 200 19.76 13.00 -4.86
C MET A 200 21.17 13.14 -4.30
N ILE A 201 21.40 12.48 -3.17
CA ILE A 201 22.61 12.55 -2.36
C ILE A 201 23.07 11.12 -2.07
N LEU A 202 24.30 10.76 -2.45
CA LEU A 202 24.88 9.44 -2.17
C LEU A 202 26.28 9.60 -1.56
N PHE A 203 26.43 9.29 -0.26
CA PHE A 203 27.75 9.18 0.36
C PHE A 203 28.52 7.96 -0.17
N SER A 204 29.83 8.11 -0.30
CA SER A 204 30.73 6.97 -0.48
C SER A 204 30.75 6.10 0.79
N PRO A 205 31.01 4.78 0.71
CA PRO A 205 31.03 3.89 1.87
C PRO A 205 32.07 4.29 2.93
N ASP A 206 33.13 5.02 2.54
CA ASP A 206 34.15 5.56 3.45
C ASP A 206 33.82 6.94 4.04
N GLY A 207 32.66 7.53 3.67
CA GLY A 207 32.18 8.84 4.12
C GLY A 207 32.97 10.05 3.61
N ARG A 208 34.02 9.86 2.80
CA ARG A 208 34.91 10.95 2.37
C ARG A 208 34.39 11.75 1.18
N HIS A 209 33.51 11.16 0.38
CA HIS A 209 32.98 11.73 -0.84
C HIS A 209 31.46 11.67 -0.86
N VAL A 210 30.84 12.58 -1.60
CA VAL A 210 29.40 12.60 -1.82
C VAL A 210 29.09 12.87 -3.29
N VAL A 211 28.23 12.06 -3.89
CA VAL A 211 27.60 12.36 -5.18
C VAL A 211 26.40 13.26 -4.90
N LEU A 212 26.37 14.42 -5.56
CA LEU A 212 25.20 15.29 -5.62
C LEU A 212 24.71 15.31 -7.07
N LYS A 213 23.45 14.95 -7.32
CA LYS A 213 22.79 15.04 -8.62
C LYS A 213 21.72 16.13 -8.57
N ASN A 214 21.68 16.94 -9.62
CA ASN A 214 20.68 17.99 -9.84
C ASN A 214 20.18 17.93 -11.30
N GLN A 215 19.32 18.86 -11.70
CA GLN A 215 18.74 18.92 -13.06
C GLN A 215 19.80 19.08 -14.18
N ASN A 216 21.00 19.59 -13.86
CA ASN A 216 22.10 19.79 -14.80
C ASN A 216 23.13 18.64 -14.79
N GLY A 217 22.80 17.52 -14.14
CA GLY A 217 23.62 16.31 -14.04
C GLY A 217 24.18 16.08 -12.63
N ALA A 218 25.13 15.13 -12.53
CA ALA A 218 25.76 14.75 -11.28
C ALA A 218 27.21 15.24 -11.15
N SER A 219 27.70 15.34 -9.91
CA SER A 219 29.10 15.57 -9.58
C SER A 219 29.45 14.98 -8.22
N VAL A 220 30.73 14.67 -8.03
CA VAL A 220 31.30 14.18 -6.77
C VAL A 220 32.04 15.32 -6.08
N PHE A 221 31.85 15.43 -4.77
CA PHE A 221 32.50 16.42 -3.92
C PHE A 221 33.23 15.75 -2.75
N SER A 222 34.31 16.37 -2.29
CA SER A 222 35.01 16.05 -1.06
C SER A 222 34.16 16.51 0.13
N VAL A 223 33.83 15.61 1.06
CA VAL A 223 33.06 15.95 2.27
C VAL A 223 33.88 16.82 3.22
N GLY A 224 35.21 16.61 3.28
CA GLY A 224 36.10 17.33 4.19
C GLY A 224 36.47 18.75 3.74
N THR A 225 36.47 19.04 2.43
CA THR A 225 36.85 20.36 1.88
C THR A 225 35.73 21.07 1.13
N GLY A 226 34.64 20.39 0.78
CA GLY A 226 33.58 20.91 -0.08
C GLY A 226 33.98 21.05 -1.55
N GLU A 227 35.22 20.69 -1.90
CA GLU A 227 35.77 20.85 -3.25
C GLU A 227 35.19 19.82 -4.23
N HIS A 228 35.10 20.24 -5.49
CA HIS A 228 34.67 19.39 -6.59
C HIS A 228 35.78 18.39 -6.96
N VAL A 229 35.42 17.11 -7.08
CA VAL A 229 36.36 15.99 -7.33
C VAL A 229 36.16 15.40 -8.72
N LEU A 230 34.91 15.21 -9.14
CA LEU A 230 34.57 14.63 -10.44
C LEU A 230 33.29 15.24 -10.99
N ARG A 231 33.28 15.59 -12.28
CA ARG A 231 32.06 15.86 -13.05
C ARG A 231 31.86 14.71 -14.03
N PHE A 232 30.66 14.14 -14.07
CA PHE A 232 30.38 13.10 -15.06
C PHE A 232 30.41 13.71 -16.47
N PRO A 233 30.99 13.02 -17.48
CA PRO A 233 31.21 13.61 -18.81
C PRO A 233 29.93 13.99 -19.56
N ASP A 234 28.84 13.28 -19.27
CA ASP A 234 27.53 13.44 -19.87
C ASP A 234 26.52 13.81 -18.76
N PRO A 235 25.77 14.92 -18.89
CA PRO A 235 24.80 15.36 -17.88
C PRO A 235 23.62 14.38 -17.67
N PHE A 236 23.36 13.47 -18.62
CA PHE A 236 22.32 12.46 -18.53
C PHE A 236 22.75 11.19 -17.80
N VAL A 237 24.03 11.07 -17.41
CA VAL A 237 24.50 9.97 -16.55
C VAL A 237 23.75 10.03 -15.22
N SER A 238 23.04 8.94 -14.90
CA SER A 238 22.36 8.79 -13.62
C SER A 238 23.15 7.84 -12.72
N PRO A 239 24.09 8.35 -11.89
CA PRO A 239 24.71 7.53 -10.86
C PRO A 239 23.65 7.13 -9.83
N SER A 240 23.58 5.84 -9.50
CA SER A 240 22.53 5.28 -8.64
C SER A 240 23.07 4.69 -7.33
N ALA A 241 24.32 4.22 -7.32
CA ALA A 241 24.94 3.67 -6.11
C ALA A 241 26.47 3.79 -6.12
N TRP A 242 27.06 3.83 -4.93
CA TRP A 242 28.47 3.49 -4.73
C TRP A 242 28.61 1.99 -4.50
N ALA A 243 29.57 1.36 -5.18
CA ALA A 243 29.93 -0.03 -4.99
C ALA A 243 30.98 -0.20 -3.87
N SER A 244 31.08 -1.43 -3.34
CA SER A 244 32.06 -1.78 -2.29
C SER A 244 33.53 -1.62 -2.72
N ASP A 245 33.82 -1.54 -4.02
CA ASP A 245 35.17 -1.27 -4.57
C ASP A 245 35.49 0.24 -4.67
N GLY A 246 34.58 1.12 -4.22
CA GLY A 246 34.71 2.57 -4.31
C GLY A 246 34.40 3.16 -5.69
N SER A 247 33.93 2.36 -6.65
CA SER A 247 33.40 2.87 -7.91
C SER A 247 31.95 3.36 -7.77
N ILE A 248 31.53 4.25 -8.67
CA ILE A 248 30.17 4.78 -8.74
C ILE A 248 29.48 4.10 -9.92
N LEU A 249 28.41 3.35 -9.64
CA LEU A 249 27.61 2.69 -10.66
C LEU A 249 26.53 3.65 -11.18
N ALA A 250 26.43 3.77 -12.50
CA ALA A 250 25.39 4.50 -13.18
C ALA A 250 24.69 3.63 -14.23
N ALA A 251 23.39 3.88 -14.42
CA ALA A 251 22.62 3.31 -15.51
C ALA A 251 22.44 4.37 -16.61
N ASN A 252 22.95 4.05 -17.81
CA ASN A 252 22.85 4.91 -18.98
C ASN A 252 21.85 4.27 -19.95
N ILE A 253 20.67 4.87 -20.09
CA ILE A 253 19.57 4.32 -20.90
C ILE A 253 19.62 4.90 -22.31
N SER A 254 19.61 4.05 -23.33
CA SER A 254 19.54 4.44 -24.73
C SER A 254 18.14 4.95 -25.09
N GLN A 255 18.05 6.20 -25.55
CA GLN A 255 16.79 6.80 -26.03
C GLN A 255 16.26 6.11 -27.30
N GLU A 256 17.13 5.51 -28.11
CA GLU A 256 16.75 4.83 -29.36
C GLU A 256 16.22 3.41 -29.15
N THR A 257 16.66 2.72 -28.10
CA THR A 257 16.40 1.28 -27.91
C THR A 257 15.75 0.92 -26.57
N GLY A 258 15.66 1.86 -25.62
CA GLY A 258 15.22 1.62 -24.25
C GLY A 258 16.17 0.75 -23.40
N ARG A 259 17.25 0.23 -24.01
CA ARG A 259 18.20 -0.68 -23.35
C ARG A 259 19.17 0.12 -22.48
N ALA A 260 19.52 -0.43 -21.33
CA ALA A 260 20.46 0.19 -20.41
C ALA A 260 21.87 -0.37 -20.56
N ARG A 261 22.86 0.46 -20.23
CA ARG A 261 24.27 0.11 -20.02
C ARG A 261 24.64 0.49 -18.59
N ILE A 262 25.21 -0.45 -17.83
CA ILE A 262 25.72 -0.18 -16.48
C ILE A 262 27.21 0.14 -16.59
N VAL A 263 27.60 1.30 -16.07
CA VAL A 263 28.97 1.82 -16.11
C VAL A 263 29.47 2.08 -14.70
N ALA A 264 30.66 1.58 -14.39
CA ALA A 264 31.37 1.86 -13.15
C ALA A 264 32.40 2.97 -13.39
N TYR A 265 32.20 4.13 -12.76
CA TYR A 265 33.09 5.29 -12.79
C TYR A 265 34.01 5.31 -11.57
N ARG A 266 35.22 5.82 -11.73
CA ARG A 266 36.16 6.11 -10.63
C ARG A 266 36.38 7.62 -10.47
N LEU A 267 36.91 8.01 -9.32
CA LEU A 267 37.21 9.40 -8.98
C LEU A 267 38.26 10.06 -9.88
N ASP A 268 39.11 9.27 -10.55
CA ASP A 268 40.06 9.75 -11.57
C ASP A 268 39.41 10.03 -12.94
N GLY A 269 38.09 9.86 -13.06
CA GLY A 269 37.32 10.02 -14.30
C GLY A 269 37.37 8.80 -15.22
N THR A 270 38.11 7.74 -14.88
CA THR A 270 38.08 6.49 -15.65
C THR A 270 36.73 5.79 -15.48
N ALA A 271 36.27 5.15 -16.55
CA ALA A 271 34.99 4.44 -16.58
C ALA A 271 35.15 3.08 -17.27
N ARG A 272 34.45 2.06 -16.77
CA ARG A 272 34.34 0.75 -17.42
C ARG A 272 32.88 0.33 -17.55
N VAL A 273 32.54 -0.28 -18.67
CA VAL A 273 31.24 -0.94 -18.83
C VAL A 273 31.25 -2.21 -17.98
N VAL A 274 30.22 -2.40 -17.16
CA VAL A 274 30.01 -3.60 -16.34
C VAL A 274 29.00 -4.52 -17.02
N LEU A 275 27.91 -3.95 -17.54
CA LEU A 275 26.90 -4.62 -18.34
C LEU A 275 26.52 -3.74 -19.52
N ASP A 276 26.24 -4.33 -20.67
CA ASP A 276 25.79 -3.62 -21.87
C ASP A 276 24.51 -4.24 -22.44
N ASN A 277 23.69 -3.40 -23.08
CA ASN A 277 22.45 -3.80 -23.77
C ASN A 277 21.46 -4.63 -22.91
N ILE A 278 21.29 -4.28 -21.64
CA ILE A 278 20.39 -5.01 -20.73
C ILE A 278 18.95 -4.45 -20.73
N ASP A 279 18.00 -5.29 -20.33
CA ASP A 279 16.62 -4.88 -20.03
C ASP A 279 16.55 -4.29 -18.62
N ALA A 280 16.52 -2.97 -18.52
CA ALA A 280 16.39 -2.24 -17.26
C ALA A 280 15.77 -0.84 -17.51
N PRO A 281 14.49 -0.77 -17.94
CA PRO A 281 13.88 0.44 -18.50
C PRO A 281 13.78 1.63 -17.52
N GLN A 282 13.92 1.38 -16.22
CA GLN A 282 13.90 2.41 -15.17
C GLN A 282 15.31 2.82 -14.68
N GLY A 283 16.36 2.06 -15.00
CA GLY A 283 17.72 2.28 -14.45
C GLY A 283 17.84 2.08 -12.93
N ASN A 284 16.82 1.53 -12.28
CA ASN A 284 16.80 1.25 -10.84
C ASN A 284 17.89 0.24 -10.49
N LEU A 285 18.88 0.70 -9.72
CA LEU A 285 20.06 -0.05 -9.33
C LEU A 285 20.47 0.31 -7.90
N LYS A 286 20.79 -0.71 -7.10
CA LYS A 286 21.36 -0.60 -5.76
C LYS A 286 22.64 -1.44 -5.69
N ALA A 287 23.65 -1.01 -4.94
CA ALA A 287 24.86 -1.80 -4.71
C ALA A 287 25.02 -2.13 -3.22
N SER A 288 25.63 -3.27 -2.91
CA SER A 288 25.97 -3.59 -1.53
C SER A 288 27.06 -2.64 -1.02
N PRO A 289 26.95 -2.13 0.22
CA PRO A 289 27.99 -1.29 0.82
C PRO A 289 29.28 -2.05 1.16
N SER A 290 29.26 -3.40 1.15
CA SER A 290 30.38 -4.23 1.61
C SER A 290 30.73 -5.43 0.71
N ALA A 291 29.75 -6.01 0.03
CA ALA A 291 29.95 -7.10 -0.92
C ALA A 291 30.13 -6.55 -2.34
N PRO A 292 30.94 -7.21 -3.21
CA PRO A 292 31.16 -6.80 -4.59
C PRO A 292 29.97 -7.19 -5.50
N VAL A 293 28.75 -6.83 -5.08
CA VAL A 293 27.47 -7.22 -5.67
C VAL A 293 26.58 -6.00 -5.85
N PHE A 294 25.84 -5.96 -6.95
CA PHE A 294 24.78 -4.99 -7.18
C PHE A 294 23.52 -5.66 -7.73
N ALA A 295 22.40 -4.97 -7.57
CA ALA A 295 21.06 -5.39 -7.93
C ALA A 295 20.50 -4.47 -9.02
N ILE A 296 19.70 -5.02 -9.93
CA ILE A 296 18.95 -4.30 -10.98
C ILE A 296 17.50 -4.78 -10.94
N GLY A 297 16.54 -3.84 -10.96
CA GLY A 297 15.12 -4.17 -11.05
C GLY A 297 14.68 -4.46 -12.48
N THR A 298 13.94 -5.55 -12.67
CA THR A 298 13.32 -5.97 -13.93
C THR A 298 11.81 -6.17 -13.75
N GLY A 299 11.12 -5.12 -13.27
CA GLY A 299 9.75 -5.21 -12.76
C GLY A 299 9.73 -5.83 -11.36
N THR A 300 8.78 -6.72 -11.09
CA THR A 300 8.59 -7.43 -9.80
C THR A 300 9.69 -8.46 -9.46
N GLN A 301 10.78 -8.46 -10.22
CA GLN A 301 11.93 -9.33 -10.00
C GLN A 301 13.20 -8.48 -9.94
N THR A 302 14.16 -8.94 -9.14
CA THR A 302 15.47 -8.30 -8.99
C THR A 302 16.58 -9.26 -9.42
N MET A 303 17.44 -8.76 -10.30
CA MET A 303 18.60 -9.48 -10.82
C MET A 303 19.86 -9.08 -10.04
N LEU A 304 20.65 -10.06 -9.59
CA LEU A 304 21.91 -9.83 -8.89
C LEU A 304 23.12 -10.09 -9.79
N TYR A 305 24.11 -9.21 -9.70
CA TYR A 305 25.35 -9.25 -10.47
C TYR A 305 26.57 -8.97 -9.60
N GLY A 306 27.68 -9.66 -9.87
CA GLY A 306 29.00 -9.27 -9.40
C GLY A 306 29.49 -8.01 -10.11
N LEU A 307 30.37 -7.22 -9.47
CA LEU A 307 30.95 -6.01 -10.07
C LEU A 307 31.79 -6.27 -11.33
N ASP A 308 32.11 -7.52 -11.65
CA ASP A 308 32.72 -7.97 -12.89
C ASP A 308 31.73 -8.13 -14.07
N GLY A 309 30.43 -8.06 -13.80
CA GLY A 309 29.35 -8.31 -14.76
C GLY A 309 28.78 -9.74 -14.72
N THR A 310 29.31 -10.62 -13.85
CA THR A 310 28.81 -11.99 -13.71
C THR A 310 27.42 -12.00 -13.07
N ARG A 311 26.42 -12.56 -13.74
CA ARG A 311 25.07 -12.77 -13.17
C ARG A 311 25.15 -13.81 -12.05
N LEU A 312 24.68 -13.44 -10.86
CA LEU A 312 24.68 -14.30 -9.67
C LEU A 312 23.32 -14.98 -9.47
N ALA A 313 22.23 -14.21 -9.52
CA ALA A 313 20.89 -14.70 -9.17
C ALA A 313 19.77 -13.91 -9.86
N LEU A 314 18.57 -14.48 -9.82
CA LEU A 314 17.30 -13.80 -10.04
C LEU A 314 16.42 -14.11 -8.84
N VAL A 315 15.86 -13.09 -8.20
CA VAL A 315 15.03 -13.22 -7.00
C VAL A 315 13.70 -12.50 -7.24
N VAL A 316 12.61 -13.07 -6.75
CA VAL A 316 11.27 -12.45 -6.79
C VAL A 316 11.22 -11.37 -5.71
N GLY A 317 10.83 -10.15 -6.08
CA GLY A 317 10.86 -8.97 -5.21
C GLY A 317 11.28 -7.72 -5.98
N ASP A 318 10.57 -6.61 -5.73
CA ASP A 318 10.87 -5.32 -6.35
C ASP A 318 12.13 -4.69 -5.74
N ILE A 319 12.93 -4.03 -6.59
CA ILE A 319 14.17 -3.39 -6.15
C ILE A 319 13.93 -2.15 -5.27
N GLY A 320 12.75 -1.53 -5.31
CA GLY A 320 12.34 -0.47 -4.40
C GLY A 320 12.33 -0.94 -2.94
N ASP A 321 11.84 -2.15 -2.70
CA ASP A 321 11.76 -2.78 -1.37
C ASP A 321 13.07 -3.45 -0.94
N LEU A 322 13.97 -3.77 -1.88
CA LEU A 322 15.27 -4.37 -1.58
C LEU A 322 16.05 -3.53 -0.56
N ARG A 323 16.52 -4.20 0.50
CA ARG A 323 17.50 -3.71 1.47
C ARG A 323 18.71 -4.65 1.49
N PHE A 324 19.89 -4.08 1.70
CA PHE A 324 21.14 -4.83 1.89
C PHE A 324 21.36 -5.10 3.38
N ALA A 325 20.67 -6.13 3.89
CA ALA A 325 20.70 -6.49 5.31
C ALA A 325 22.00 -7.20 5.73
N ARG A 326 22.16 -7.42 7.05
CA ARG A 326 23.33 -8.09 7.67
C ARG A 326 24.66 -7.49 7.21
N ASN A 327 24.81 -6.18 7.34
CA ASN A 327 25.95 -5.38 6.83
C ASN A 327 26.18 -5.52 5.31
N GLY A 328 25.14 -5.75 4.51
CA GLY A 328 25.21 -5.90 3.06
C GLY A 328 25.75 -7.26 2.58
N GLN A 329 25.74 -8.28 3.43
CA GLN A 329 26.13 -9.64 3.08
C GLN A 329 24.96 -10.50 2.58
N VAL A 330 23.72 -10.05 2.79
CA VAL A 330 22.50 -10.64 2.23
C VAL A 330 21.63 -9.54 1.61
N ILE A 331 20.61 -9.93 0.87
CA ILE A 331 19.50 -9.05 0.50
C ILE A 331 18.24 -9.45 1.26
N SER A 332 17.36 -8.49 1.49
CA SER A 332 16.05 -8.72 2.06
C SER A 332 14.99 -7.88 1.35
N PHE A 333 13.78 -8.42 1.26
CA PHE A 333 12.61 -7.76 0.69
C PHE A 333 11.49 -7.69 1.71
N MET A 334 10.70 -6.64 1.64
CA MET A 334 9.39 -6.61 2.31
C MET A 334 8.45 -7.60 1.59
N ARG A 335 7.63 -8.31 2.37
CA ARG A 335 6.51 -9.12 1.89
C ARG A 335 5.25 -8.71 2.65
N GLY A 336 4.11 -8.74 1.95
CA GLY A 336 2.84 -8.25 2.50
C GLY A 336 2.55 -6.79 2.15
N SER A 337 3.17 -6.24 1.10
CA SER A 337 2.76 -4.97 0.45
C SER A 337 1.28 -4.95 0.02
N ASP A 338 0.71 -6.15 -0.18
CA ASP A 338 -0.69 -6.34 -0.53
C ASP A 338 -1.61 -6.25 0.70
N SER A 339 -1.08 -6.37 1.94
CA SER A 339 -1.83 -6.04 3.14
C SER A 339 -1.76 -4.54 3.41
N MET A 340 -2.88 -4.01 3.90
CA MET A 340 -3.01 -2.60 4.26
C MET A 340 -2.49 -2.28 5.66
N ARG A 341 -2.16 -3.29 6.47
CA ARG A 341 -1.65 -3.10 7.83
C ARG A 341 -0.15 -3.23 7.86
N ILE A 342 0.50 -2.28 8.51
CA ILE A 342 1.94 -2.29 8.73
C ILE A 342 2.35 -3.41 9.71
N SER A 343 1.46 -3.89 10.59
CA SER A 343 1.66 -5.12 11.39
C SER A 343 1.82 -6.41 10.58
N ASP A 344 1.18 -6.53 9.40
CA ASP A 344 1.25 -7.72 8.53
C ASP A 344 2.57 -7.81 7.73
N VAL A 345 3.42 -6.78 7.80
CA VAL A 345 4.70 -6.72 7.08
C VAL A 345 5.67 -7.78 7.58
N ASN A 346 6.07 -8.66 6.66
CA ASN A 346 7.08 -9.70 6.84
C ASN A 346 8.33 -9.41 5.99
N VAL A 347 9.42 -10.14 6.24
CA VAL A 347 10.70 -9.97 5.56
C VAL A 347 11.21 -11.31 5.04
N GLU A 348 11.39 -11.42 3.72
CA GLU A 348 12.12 -12.52 3.09
C GLU A 348 13.60 -12.14 2.93
N VAL A 349 14.50 -13.10 3.13
CA VAL A 349 15.96 -12.89 3.13
C VAL A 349 16.62 -13.89 2.21
N PHE A 350 17.56 -13.44 1.38
CA PHE A 350 18.26 -14.27 0.41
C PHE A 350 19.78 -14.01 0.46
N ALA A 351 20.56 -15.08 0.30
CA ALA A 351 21.98 -14.97 0.01
C ALA A 351 22.22 -14.31 -1.36
N MET A 352 23.45 -13.87 -1.61
CA MET A 352 23.81 -13.18 -2.87
C MET A 352 23.76 -14.08 -4.12
N ASP A 353 23.63 -15.40 -3.95
CA ASP A 353 23.37 -16.39 -5.01
C ASP A 353 21.86 -16.69 -5.20
N GLY A 354 20.99 -16.00 -4.47
CA GLY A 354 19.54 -16.17 -4.51
C GLY A 354 19.00 -17.28 -3.61
N THR A 355 19.85 -17.97 -2.83
CA THR A 355 19.39 -19.00 -1.88
C THR A 355 18.55 -18.37 -0.76
N PRO A 356 17.30 -18.82 -0.52
CA PRO A 356 16.51 -18.35 0.61
C PRO A 356 17.17 -18.67 1.94
N LEU A 357 17.14 -17.72 2.88
CA LEU A 357 17.69 -17.86 4.22
C LEU A 357 16.59 -17.66 5.26
N ALA A 358 16.72 -18.33 6.41
CA ALA A 358 15.85 -18.06 7.55
C ALA A 358 15.99 -16.59 7.98
N THR A 359 14.85 -15.90 8.08
CA THR A 359 14.73 -14.53 8.59
C THR A 359 15.15 -14.49 10.06
N GLN A 360 15.93 -13.48 10.42
CA GLN A 360 16.38 -13.21 11.78
C GLN A 360 15.74 -11.90 12.26
N PRO A 361 15.53 -11.69 13.58
CA PRO A 361 14.90 -10.47 14.08
C PRO A 361 15.59 -9.17 13.60
N ARG A 362 16.92 -9.23 13.39
CA ARG A 362 17.72 -8.11 12.85
C ARG A 362 17.43 -7.71 11.41
N ASP A 363 16.81 -8.59 10.61
CA ASP A 363 16.52 -8.28 9.21
C ASP A 363 15.30 -7.35 9.07
N PHE A 364 14.51 -7.19 10.14
CA PHE A 364 13.38 -6.26 10.20
C PHE A 364 13.77 -4.79 10.53
N VAL A 365 15.04 -4.48 10.78
CA VAL A 365 15.48 -3.13 11.20
C VAL A 365 15.09 -2.04 10.21
N ASP A 366 15.12 -2.35 8.91
CA ASP A 366 14.86 -1.39 7.83
C ASP A 366 13.37 -1.22 7.48
N PHE A 367 12.51 -2.04 8.10
CA PHE A 367 11.10 -2.16 7.74
C PHE A 367 10.15 -1.77 8.90
N ASN A 368 10.60 -1.84 10.17
CA ASN A 368 9.80 -1.48 11.36
C ASN A 368 9.98 0.00 11.81
N GLN A 369 10.14 0.93 10.88
CA GLN A 369 10.55 2.31 11.18
C GLN A 369 9.55 3.33 10.62
N ALA A 370 8.70 3.84 11.51
CA ALA A 370 7.58 4.71 11.17
C ALA A 370 7.66 6.08 11.87
N ILE A 371 6.92 7.04 11.34
CA ILE A 371 6.71 8.37 11.89
C ILE A 371 5.23 8.48 12.21
N TYR A 372 4.90 8.75 13.47
CA TYR A 372 3.52 8.91 13.91
C TYR A 372 3.23 10.36 14.28
N ALA A 373 2.00 10.81 13.98
CA ALA A 373 1.46 12.05 14.49
C ALA A 373 1.15 11.93 16.01
N PRO A 374 0.90 13.05 16.72
CA PRO A 374 0.64 13.04 18.16
C PRO A 374 -0.56 12.18 18.60
N ASP A 375 -1.56 12.03 17.73
CA ASP A 375 -2.77 11.22 17.95
C ASP A 375 -2.54 9.70 17.79
N GLY A 376 -1.40 9.30 17.23
CA GLY A 376 -1.04 7.92 16.95
C GLY A 376 -1.19 7.49 15.49
N SER A 377 -1.76 8.31 14.61
CA SER A 377 -1.86 8.03 13.18
C SER A 377 -0.49 7.98 12.49
N LEU A 378 -0.39 7.22 11.40
CA LEU A 378 0.83 7.09 10.60
C LEU A 378 1.02 8.34 9.72
N ALA A 379 2.05 9.13 10.00
CA ALA A 379 2.42 10.32 9.23
C ALA A 379 3.44 10.04 8.10
N GLY A 380 4.07 8.84 8.14
CA GLY A 380 4.96 8.35 7.09
C GLY A 380 6.03 7.40 7.62
N PHE A 381 7.12 7.22 6.87
CA PHE A 381 8.11 6.17 7.10
C PHE A 381 9.53 6.73 7.27
N MET A 382 10.37 6.02 8.01
CA MET A 382 11.80 6.31 8.06
C MET A 382 12.59 5.29 7.25
N VAL A 383 13.44 5.76 6.34
CA VAL A 383 14.38 4.94 5.58
C VAL A 383 15.77 4.96 6.20
N THR A 384 16.41 3.80 6.20
CA THR A 384 17.85 3.66 6.45
C THR A 384 18.56 3.76 5.10
N GLN A 385 19.40 4.79 4.92
CA GLN A 385 20.19 4.91 3.68
C GLN A 385 21.37 3.94 3.74
N ASN A 386 21.17 2.72 3.25
CA ASN A 386 22.18 1.67 3.01
C ASN A 386 23.03 1.21 4.22
N HIS A 387 22.81 1.71 5.44
CA HIS A 387 23.68 1.49 6.61
C HIS A 387 22.94 0.93 7.85
N ALA A 388 21.93 0.08 7.61
CA ALA A 388 21.11 -0.62 8.60
C ALA A 388 21.88 -1.34 9.73
N GLY A 389 23.00 -1.98 9.36
CA GLY A 389 23.66 -2.98 10.20
C GLY A 389 24.28 -2.42 11.47
N LEU A 390 24.69 -1.14 11.49
CA LEU A 390 25.22 -0.49 12.69
C LEU A 390 24.16 -0.40 13.80
N LEU A 391 22.90 -0.12 13.46
CA LEU A 391 21.80 -0.14 14.40
C LEU A 391 21.51 -1.58 14.85
N ALA A 392 21.42 -2.51 13.90
CA ALA A 392 21.15 -3.92 14.17
C ALA A 392 22.16 -4.55 15.15
N ASP A 393 23.45 -4.34 14.90
CA ASP A 393 24.56 -4.89 15.69
C ASP A 393 24.71 -4.17 17.05
N SER A 394 24.08 -3.01 17.24
CA SER A 394 24.03 -2.30 18.53
C SER A 394 23.00 -2.86 19.51
N ILE A 395 22.07 -3.70 19.05
CA ILE A 395 21.01 -4.27 19.89
C ILE A 395 21.56 -5.47 20.67
N PRO A 396 21.38 -5.54 22.01
CA PRO A 396 21.76 -6.71 22.78
C PRO A 396 21.08 -7.98 22.27
N THR A 397 21.77 -9.12 22.40
CA THR A 397 21.26 -10.44 22.03
C THR A 397 21.24 -11.36 23.25
N GLY A 398 20.55 -12.49 23.16
CA GLY A 398 20.41 -13.43 24.28
C GLY A 398 19.73 -12.80 25.51
N PRO A 399 19.93 -13.35 26.71
CA PRO A 399 19.36 -12.83 27.97
C PRO A 399 19.68 -11.35 28.26
N ALA A 400 20.72 -10.78 27.66
CA ALA A 400 21.04 -9.35 27.81
C ALA A 400 19.97 -8.43 27.18
N LEU A 401 19.25 -8.88 26.14
CA LEU A 401 18.12 -8.16 25.56
C LEU A 401 16.95 -8.08 26.54
N TYR A 402 16.62 -9.21 27.17
CA TYR A 402 15.51 -9.32 28.12
C TYR A 402 15.70 -8.40 29.33
N GLU A 403 16.91 -8.38 29.92
CA GLU A 403 17.22 -7.46 31.02
C GLU A 403 17.33 -5.98 30.59
N ALA A 404 17.78 -5.71 29.36
CA ALA A 404 17.73 -4.36 28.80
C ALA A 404 16.27 -3.87 28.62
N ALA A 405 15.40 -4.72 28.10
CA ALA A 405 13.97 -4.46 27.93
C ALA A 405 13.24 -4.24 29.27
N LYS A 406 13.45 -5.11 30.26
CA LYS A 406 12.93 -4.93 31.64
C LYS A 406 13.46 -3.67 32.31
N THR A 407 14.65 -3.21 31.95
CA THR A 407 15.21 -1.95 32.45
C THR A 407 14.62 -0.74 31.71
N PHE A 408 14.30 -0.88 30.43
CA PHE A 408 13.61 0.14 29.64
C PHE A 408 12.17 0.37 30.15
N THR A 409 11.37 -0.68 30.32
CA THR A 409 9.98 -0.57 30.79
C THR A 409 9.89 0.02 32.21
N ARG A 410 10.77 -0.40 33.12
CA ARG A 410 10.87 0.20 34.47
C ARG A 410 11.21 1.69 34.46
N LYS A 411 12.04 2.16 33.52
CA LYS A 411 12.35 3.59 33.37
C LYS A 411 11.18 4.36 32.76
N ALA A 412 10.54 3.81 31.73
CA ALA A 412 9.34 4.38 31.12
C ALA A 412 8.20 4.56 32.14
N GLY A 413 8.01 3.58 33.05
CA GLY A 413 7.00 3.61 34.11
C GLY A 413 7.14 4.71 35.18
N THR A 414 8.13 5.61 35.09
CA THR A 414 8.25 6.77 35.99
C THR A 414 7.65 8.07 35.44
N GLY A 415 7.08 8.06 34.24
CA GLY A 415 6.35 9.18 33.64
C GLY A 415 5.07 8.72 32.94
N ALA A 416 3.92 8.99 33.56
CA ALA A 416 2.60 8.49 33.20
C ALA A 416 2.44 6.96 33.29
N ALA A 417 1.63 6.50 34.24
CA ALA A 417 1.18 5.12 34.27
C ALA A 417 0.26 4.86 33.07
N VAL A 418 0.79 4.22 32.03
CA VAL A 418 -0.04 3.62 30.98
C VAL A 418 -0.77 2.45 31.62
N SER A 419 -2.03 2.69 31.98
CA SER A 419 -2.97 1.66 32.42
C SER A 419 -3.32 0.76 31.23
N ILE A 420 -2.41 -0.14 30.86
CA ILE A 420 -2.76 -1.28 30.02
C ILE A 420 -3.62 -2.19 30.91
N ALA A 421 -4.92 -2.22 30.63
CA ALA A 421 -5.81 -3.17 31.30
C ALA A 421 -5.30 -4.60 31.03
N ASP A 422 -5.37 -5.47 32.05
CA ASP A 422 -5.14 -6.91 31.87
C ASP A 422 -6.33 -7.53 31.13
N GLU A 423 -6.43 -7.23 29.83
CA GLU A 423 -7.18 -8.04 28.88
C GLU A 423 -6.39 -9.31 28.64
N THR A 424 -6.78 -10.37 29.36
CA THR A 424 -6.35 -11.75 29.12
C THR A 424 -6.59 -12.09 27.65
N VAL A 425 -5.52 -12.36 26.91
CA VAL A 425 -5.62 -12.66 25.47
C VAL A 425 -6.30 -14.03 25.30
N ASP A 426 -7.33 -14.08 24.47
CA ASP A 426 -8.07 -15.31 24.15
C ASP A 426 -7.34 -16.05 23.01
N PRO A 427 -6.61 -17.15 23.28
CA PRO A 427 -5.73 -17.76 22.27
C PRO A 427 -6.51 -18.39 21.09
N LEU A 428 -7.81 -18.62 21.28
CA LEU A 428 -8.71 -19.13 20.25
C LEU A 428 -9.14 -18.02 19.28
N VAL A 429 -9.36 -16.80 19.77
CA VAL A 429 -9.65 -15.61 18.94
C VAL A 429 -8.43 -15.24 18.10
N GLU A 430 -7.24 -15.21 18.70
CA GLU A 430 -5.98 -15.00 17.99
C GLU A 430 -5.77 -16.03 16.86
N THR A 431 -6.08 -17.31 17.12
CA THR A 431 -5.98 -18.35 16.08
C THR A 431 -7.03 -18.18 14.97
N SER A 432 -8.25 -17.73 15.30
CA SER A 432 -9.26 -17.28 14.33
C SER A 432 -8.74 -16.13 13.46
N ASP A 433 -8.15 -15.11 14.10
CA ASP A 433 -7.71 -13.89 13.43
C ASP A 433 -6.50 -14.16 12.53
N ARG A 434 -5.61 -15.08 12.90
CA ARG A 434 -4.52 -15.56 12.03
C ARG A 434 -5.07 -16.22 10.76
N PHE A 435 -6.11 -17.05 10.88
CA PHE A 435 -6.81 -17.62 9.72
C PHE A 435 -7.54 -16.55 8.89
N ALA A 436 -8.04 -15.48 9.52
CA ALA A 436 -8.63 -14.35 8.82
C ALA A 436 -7.58 -13.48 8.08
N ARG A 437 -6.40 -13.23 8.66
CA ARG A 437 -5.27 -12.56 7.98
C ARG A 437 -4.82 -13.35 6.75
N GLU A 438 -4.71 -14.67 6.87
CA GLU A 438 -4.39 -15.54 5.73
C GLU A 438 -5.50 -15.52 4.65
N ALA A 439 -6.77 -15.52 5.05
CA ALA A 439 -7.88 -15.37 4.11
C ALA A 439 -7.85 -14.02 3.36
N GLU A 440 -7.55 -12.91 4.06
CA GLU A 440 -7.38 -11.59 3.45
C GLU A 440 -6.23 -11.59 2.44
N ARG A 441 -5.07 -12.14 2.81
CA ARG A 441 -3.89 -12.26 1.94
C ARG A 441 -4.16 -13.09 0.68
N LEU A 442 -4.84 -14.22 0.82
CA LEU A 442 -5.19 -15.09 -0.32
C LEU A 442 -6.16 -14.38 -1.26
N LEU A 443 -7.21 -13.75 -0.72
CA LEU A 443 -8.21 -12.99 -1.48
C LEU A 443 -7.57 -11.81 -2.24
N LEU A 444 -6.68 -11.05 -1.60
CA LEU A 444 -5.99 -9.90 -2.21
C LEU A 444 -4.94 -10.29 -3.27
N SER A 445 -4.57 -11.57 -3.36
CA SER A 445 -3.78 -12.10 -4.48
C SER A 445 -4.65 -12.71 -5.60
N GLY A 446 -5.96 -12.86 -5.38
CA GLY A 446 -6.89 -13.53 -6.30
C GLY A 446 -7.10 -15.03 -6.06
N ASP A 447 -6.55 -15.62 -4.99
CA ASP A 447 -6.88 -16.98 -4.57
C ASP A 447 -8.14 -17.01 -3.69
N ARG A 448 -9.29 -16.91 -4.35
CA ARG A 448 -10.61 -16.95 -3.70
C ARG A 448 -10.88 -18.27 -2.97
N GLN A 449 -10.44 -19.40 -3.53
CA GLN A 449 -10.74 -20.71 -2.95
C GLN A 449 -9.94 -20.93 -1.67
N GLY A 450 -8.63 -20.65 -1.70
CA GLY A 450 -7.78 -20.66 -0.51
C GLY A 450 -8.30 -19.72 0.58
N ALA A 451 -8.79 -18.53 0.21
CA ALA A 451 -9.36 -17.58 1.15
C ALA A 451 -10.63 -18.12 1.87
N ILE A 452 -11.51 -18.81 1.15
CA ILE A 452 -12.68 -19.49 1.75
C ILE A 452 -12.24 -20.58 2.74
N LEU A 453 -11.24 -21.40 2.37
CA LEU A 453 -10.71 -22.46 3.23
C LEU A 453 -10.10 -21.89 4.52
N ALA A 454 -9.26 -20.87 4.40
CA ALA A 454 -8.64 -20.19 5.53
C ALA A 454 -9.70 -19.60 6.47
N ALA A 455 -10.66 -18.83 5.94
CA ALA A 455 -11.71 -18.22 6.75
C ALA A 455 -12.61 -19.25 7.47
N LEU A 456 -12.90 -20.40 6.84
CA LEU A 456 -13.63 -21.49 7.48
C LEU A 456 -12.85 -22.14 8.63
N LYS A 457 -11.53 -22.28 8.52
CA LYS A 457 -10.66 -22.76 9.62
C LYS A 457 -10.68 -21.80 10.82
N GLY A 458 -10.87 -20.51 10.59
CA GLY A 458 -11.07 -19.51 11.64
C GLY A 458 -12.41 -19.56 12.37
N LEU A 459 -13.31 -20.50 12.05
CA LEU A 459 -14.65 -20.59 12.66
C LEU A 459 -14.92 -22.00 13.24
N PRO A 460 -15.67 -22.13 14.35
CA PRO A 460 -16.12 -23.43 14.88
C PRO A 460 -17.01 -24.21 13.89
N ASP A 461 -17.13 -25.53 14.09
CA ASP A 461 -17.87 -26.40 13.16
C ASP A 461 -19.39 -26.13 13.12
N THR A 462 -19.97 -25.87 14.29
CA THR A 462 -21.39 -25.46 14.44
C THR A 462 -21.47 -24.20 15.30
N PRO A 463 -21.15 -23.01 14.74
CA PRO A 463 -21.00 -21.80 15.53
C PRO A 463 -22.36 -21.21 15.92
N THR A 464 -22.45 -20.74 17.15
CA THR A 464 -23.58 -19.94 17.65
C THR A 464 -23.48 -18.48 17.17
N ALA A 465 -24.52 -17.67 17.41
CA ALA A 465 -24.45 -16.23 17.15
C ALA A 465 -23.34 -15.55 17.97
N ASP A 466 -23.08 -16.01 19.19
CA ASP A 466 -22.03 -15.50 20.06
C ASP A 466 -20.64 -15.87 19.53
N ASP A 467 -20.46 -17.09 18.98
CA ASP A 467 -19.21 -17.48 18.30
C ASP A 467 -18.93 -16.62 17.07
N LEU A 468 -19.94 -16.33 16.25
CA LEU A 468 -19.78 -15.44 15.08
C LEU A 468 -19.45 -14.00 15.50
N SER A 469 -19.93 -13.55 16.66
CA SER A 469 -19.54 -12.26 17.24
C SER A 469 -18.13 -12.27 17.83
N ARG A 470 -17.69 -13.41 18.39
CA ARG A 470 -16.34 -13.61 18.96
C ARG A 470 -15.27 -13.72 17.88
N PHE A 471 -15.58 -14.41 16.77
CA PHE A 471 -14.70 -14.64 15.63
C PHE A 471 -15.08 -13.75 14.42
N LYS A 472 -15.41 -12.48 14.70
CA LYS A 472 -15.95 -11.52 13.71
C LYS A 472 -15.04 -11.35 12.48
N ALA A 473 -13.72 -11.39 12.65
CA ALA A 473 -12.75 -11.28 11.56
C ALA A 473 -12.88 -12.45 10.56
N ALA A 474 -12.82 -13.69 11.05
CA ALA A 474 -12.98 -14.88 10.22
C ALA A 474 -14.36 -14.95 9.55
N HIS A 475 -15.43 -14.53 10.26
CA HIS A 475 -16.78 -14.45 9.69
C HIS A 475 -16.90 -13.41 8.58
N LEU A 476 -16.29 -12.23 8.75
CA LEU A 476 -16.23 -11.20 7.72
C LEU A 476 -15.46 -11.67 6.49
N LEU A 477 -14.26 -12.23 6.68
CA LEU A 477 -13.43 -12.68 5.56
C LEU A 477 -14.06 -13.87 4.82
N LEU A 478 -14.81 -14.74 5.50
CA LEU A 478 -15.60 -15.78 4.82
C LEU A 478 -16.65 -15.16 3.90
N TYR A 479 -17.41 -14.15 4.38
CA TYR A 479 -18.40 -13.47 3.55
C TYR A 479 -17.73 -12.80 2.34
N ARG A 480 -16.66 -12.04 2.57
CA ARG A 480 -15.90 -11.37 1.52
C ARG A 480 -15.43 -12.36 0.46
N SER A 481 -14.81 -13.46 0.87
CA SER A 481 -14.29 -14.48 -0.06
C SER A 481 -15.41 -15.19 -0.85
N VAL A 482 -16.54 -15.51 -0.22
CA VAL A 482 -17.70 -16.08 -0.93
C VAL A 482 -18.31 -15.08 -1.90
N ALA A 483 -18.46 -13.82 -1.48
CA ALA A 483 -19.03 -12.75 -2.29
C ALA A 483 -18.08 -12.20 -3.36
N ALA A 484 -16.76 -12.40 -3.23
CA ALA A 484 -15.75 -11.87 -4.14
C ALA A 484 -16.00 -12.25 -5.59
N ARG A 485 -15.55 -11.37 -6.49
CA ARG A 485 -15.63 -11.53 -7.94
C ARG A 485 -14.27 -11.26 -8.53
N VAL A 486 -13.32 -12.12 -8.15
CA VAL A 486 -11.92 -12.08 -8.60
C VAL A 486 -11.67 -13.11 -9.69
N LEU A 487 -10.77 -12.79 -10.61
CA LEU A 487 -10.40 -13.66 -11.73
C LEU A 487 -8.87 -13.63 -11.89
N ARG A 488 -8.25 -14.78 -12.13
CA ARG A 488 -6.81 -14.90 -12.47
C ARG A 488 -6.65 -15.38 -13.90
N LEU A 489 -5.89 -14.65 -14.72
CA LEU A 489 -5.63 -14.99 -16.13
C LEU A 489 -4.13 -14.98 -16.47
N PRO A 490 -3.68 -15.80 -17.45
CA PRO A 490 -2.31 -15.79 -17.97
C PRO A 490 -2.08 -14.57 -18.89
N LEU A 491 -1.98 -13.40 -18.27
CA LEU A 491 -1.76 -12.11 -18.93
C LEU A 491 -0.26 -11.83 -19.12
N GLY A 492 0.08 -11.14 -20.21
CA GLY A 492 1.44 -10.72 -20.52
C GLY A 492 1.88 -9.48 -19.73
N GLN A 493 3.18 -9.19 -19.76
CA GLN A 493 3.66 -7.88 -19.31
C GLN A 493 3.25 -6.81 -20.36
N PRO A 494 2.55 -5.74 -19.97
CA PRO A 494 2.15 -4.69 -20.91
C PRO A 494 3.38 -3.97 -21.47
N PRO A 495 3.49 -3.76 -22.78
CA PRO A 495 4.63 -3.08 -23.37
C PRO A 495 4.63 -1.60 -22.98
N PHE A 496 5.62 -1.16 -22.20
CA PHE A 496 5.78 0.25 -21.83
C PHE A 496 5.97 1.15 -23.08
N PRO A 497 5.40 2.38 -23.16
CA PRO A 497 4.60 3.10 -22.16
C PRO A 497 3.08 2.82 -22.25
N ILE A 498 2.69 1.69 -22.84
CA ILE A 498 1.34 1.45 -23.35
C ILE A 498 0.59 0.49 -22.41
N THR A 499 -0.15 1.06 -21.46
CA THR A 499 -1.23 0.34 -20.79
C THR A 499 -2.40 0.18 -21.75
N ASN A 500 -2.49 -0.99 -22.40
CA ASN A 500 -3.80 -1.50 -22.81
C ASN A 500 -4.72 -1.45 -21.57
N ALA A 501 -6.02 -1.22 -21.75
CA ALA A 501 -6.98 -1.27 -20.65
C ALA A 501 -7.23 -2.73 -20.24
N SER A 502 -6.20 -3.36 -19.68
CA SER A 502 -6.33 -4.61 -18.93
C SER A 502 -7.19 -4.30 -17.71
N GLY A 503 -8.27 -5.05 -17.52
CA GLY A 503 -9.23 -4.78 -16.47
C GLY A 503 -10.51 -5.61 -16.59
N GLY A 504 -11.11 -5.93 -15.44
CA GLY A 504 -12.36 -6.68 -15.35
C GLY A 504 -13.50 -5.80 -14.84
N VAL A 505 -14.68 -5.93 -15.44
CA VAL A 505 -15.91 -5.29 -14.99
C VAL A 505 -16.94 -6.36 -14.69
N VAL A 506 -17.46 -6.35 -13.47
CA VAL A 506 -18.49 -7.30 -13.04
C VAL A 506 -19.86 -6.75 -13.40
N SER A 507 -20.71 -7.62 -13.96
CA SER A 507 -22.11 -7.34 -14.23
C SER A 507 -22.89 -6.97 -12.94
N PRO A 508 -23.96 -6.16 -13.00
CA PRO A 508 -24.72 -5.76 -11.81
C PRO A 508 -25.30 -6.92 -10.98
N THR A 509 -25.57 -8.07 -11.61
CA THR A 509 -26.02 -9.30 -10.93
C THR A 509 -24.89 -10.07 -10.26
N GLY A 510 -23.64 -9.86 -10.70
CA GLY A 510 -22.47 -10.60 -10.24
C GLY A 510 -22.20 -11.90 -10.99
N ASP A 511 -23.06 -12.35 -11.89
CA ASP A 511 -22.96 -13.69 -12.51
C ASP A 511 -21.87 -13.78 -13.58
N VAL A 512 -21.39 -12.63 -14.06
CA VAL A 512 -20.47 -12.52 -15.20
C VAL A 512 -19.49 -11.37 -15.01
N MET A 513 -18.24 -11.55 -15.44
CA MET A 513 -17.23 -10.50 -15.60
C MET A 513 -16.86 -10.37 -17.07
N ALA A 514 -16.94 -9.15 -17.60
CA ALA A 514 -16.36 -8.80 -18.90
C ALA A 514 -14.94 -8.28 -18.69
N VAL A 515 -13.99 -8.79 -19.48
CA VAL A 515 -12.56 -8.50 -19.35
C VAL A 515 -12.05 -7.91 -20.65
N THR A 516 -11.20 -6.89 -20.57
CA THR A 516 -10.39 -6.41 -21.68
C THR A 516 -8.92 -6.61 -21.35
N SER A 517 -8.10 -6.86 -22.38
CA SER A 517 -6.68 -7.22 -22.24
C SER A 517 -5.98 -7.14 -23.60
N GLU A 518 -4.67 -7.40 -23.62
CA GLU A 518 -3.87 -7.60 -24.84
C GLU A 518 -4.29 -8.80 -25.70
N VAL A 519 -5.04 -9.76 -25.14
CA VAL A 519 -5.66 -10.86 -25.92
C VAL A 519 -7.10 -10.56 -26.38
N GLY A 520 -7.58 -9.33 -26.13
CA GLY A 520 -8.88 -8.83 -26.56
C GLY A 520 -9.96 -8.82 -25.48
N ALA A 521 -11.19 -8.54 -25.92
CA ALA A 521 -12.38 -8.49 -25.08
C ALA A 521 -13.00 -9.89 -24.90
N GLN A 522 -13.26 -10.27 -23.64
CA GLN A 522 -13.68 -11.62 -23.24
C GLN A 522 -14.75 -11.57 -22.14
N LEU A 523 -15.45 -12.67 -21.94
CA LEU A 523 -16.53 -12.83 -20.96
C LEU A 523 -16.31 -14.12 -20.14
N TYR A 524 -16.42 -14.00 -18.82
CA TYR A 524 -16.20 -15.09 -17.85
C TYR A 524 -17.39 -15.21 -16.89
N ALA A 525 -17.88 -16.43 -16.67
CA ALA A 525 -18.90 -16.74 -15.68
C ALA A 525 -18.28 -16.71 -14.28
N MET A 526 -19.01 -16.15 -13.32
CA MET A 526 -18.54 -15.84 -11.98
C MET A 526 -19.45 -16.46 -10.91
N PRO A 527 -18.93 -16.80 -9.72
CA PRO A 527 -17.57 -16.53 -9.24
C PRO A 527 -16.48 -17.55 -9.64
N GLU A 528 -16.80 -18.60 -10.39
CA GLU A 528 -15.86 -19.69 -10.71
C GLU A 528 -14.81 -19.33 -11.78
N GLY A 529 -14.95 -18.19 -12.47
CA GLY A 529 -14.00 -17.73 -13.48
C GLY A 529 -13.96 -18.58 -14.76
N THR A 530 -15.06 -19.26 -15.09
CA THR A 530 -15.13 -20.12 -16.28
C THR A 530 -15.29 -19.27 -17.54
N PHE A 531 -14.44 -19.47 -18.55
CA PHE A 531 -14.55 -18.77 -19.83
C PHE A 531 -15.89 -19.04 -20.51
N VAL A 532 -16.59 -17.98 -20.93
CA VAL A 532 -17.88 -18.03 -21.63
C VAL A 532 -17.69 -17.79 -23.12
N ALA A 533 -17.10 -16.66 -23.48
CA ALA A 533 -16.99 -16.21 -24.87
C ALA A 533 -15.88 -15.17 -25.07
N GLU A 534 -15.40 -15.07 -26.31
CA GLU A 534 -14.61 -13.95 -26.79
C GLU A 534 -15.54 -13.00 -27.55
N LEU A 535 -15.49 -11.70 -27.24
CA LEU A 535 -16.37 -10.69 -27.82
C LEU A 535 -15.79 -10.25 -29.17
N ARG A 536 -16.26 -10.91 -30.23
CA ARG A 536 -15.77 -10.76 -31.61
C ARG A 536 -16.66 -9.86 -32.46
N LYS A 537 -16.06 -9.18 -33.45
CA LYS A 537 -16.78 -8.39 -34.46
C LYS A 537 -17.66 -9.32 -35.35
N PRO A 538 -18.65 -8.78 -36.09
CA PRO A 538 -19.51 -9.59 -36.98
C PRO A 538 -18.78 -10.38 -38.08
N ASP A 539 -17.56 -9.97 -38.45
CA ASP A 539 -16.70 -10.69 -39.40
C ASP A 539 -15.86 -11.81 -38.74
N GLY A 540 -16.00 -12.00 -37.43
CA GLY A 540 -15.28 -12.98 -36.63
C GLY A 540 -13.92 -12.50 -36.10
N SER A 541 -13.48 -11.28 -36.42
CA SER A 541 -12.23 -10.73 -35.88
C SER A 541 -12.33 -10.37 -34.38
N GLY A 542 -11.20 -10.38 -33.68
CA GLY A 542 -11.14 -9.99 -32.27
C GLY A 542 -11.29 -8.47 -32.07
N ILE A 543 -11.65 -8.07 -30.85
CA ILE A 543 -11.74 -6.65 -30.46
C ILE A 543 -10.66 -6.35 -29.42
N LEU A 544 -9.75 -5.44 -29.75
CA LEU A 544 -8.86 -4.77 -28.81
C LEU A 544 -9.48 -3.42 -28.41
N THR A 545 -9.15 -2.90 -27.23
CA THR A 545 -9.72 -1.64 -26.71
C THR A 545 -8.82 -0.93 -25.68
N TRP A 546 -8.97 0.39 -25.58
CA TRP A 546 -8.38 1.26 -24.55
C TRP A 546 -9.35 1.60 -23.41
N SER A 547 -10.59 1.09 -23.43
CA SER A 547 -11.57 1.35 -22.38
C SER A 547 -12.16 0.06 -21.84
N TYR A 548 -12.53 0.08 -20.57
CA TYR A 548 -13.23 -1.00 -19.91
C TYR A 548 -14.58 -1.31 -20.60
N PRO A 549 -15.09 -2.55 -20.51
CA PRO A 549 -16.46 -2.87 -20.90
C PRO A 549 -17.50 -2.13 -20.06
N PHE A 550 -18.65 -1.80 -20.65
CA PHE A 550 -19.77 -1.18 -19.94
C PHE A 550 -21.00 -2.08 -19.98
N PHE A 551 -21.50 -2.50 -18.82
CA PHE A 551 -22.77 -3.22 -18.72
C PHE A 551 -23.96 -2.26 -18.68
N SER A 552 -25.09 -2.71 -19.22
CA SER A 552 -26.41 -2.12 -18.92
C SER A 552 -26.76 -2.29 -17.44
N SER A 553 -27.72 -1.54 -16.92
CA SER A 553 -28.16 -1.59 -15.52
C SER A 553 -28.65 -2.97 -15.08
N THR A 554 -29.14 -3.77 -16.03
CA THR A 554 -29.56 -5.17 -15.82
C THR A 554 -28.46 -6.21 -16.05
N GLY A 555 -27.35 -5.84 -16.69
CA GLY A 555 -26.32 -6.76 -17.16
C GLY A 555 -26.68 -7.56 -18.42
N ASP A 556 -27.82 -7.32 -19.07
CA ASP A 556 -28.24 -8.05 -20.28
C ASP A 556 -27.48 -7.64 -21.55
N ILE A 557 -26.83 -6.47 -21.52
CA ILE A 557 -25.99 -5.95 -22.61
C ILE A 557 -24.62 -5.57 -22.03
N VAL A 558 -23.55 -5.91 -22.76
CA VAL A 558 -22.22 -5.34 -22.55
C VAL A 558 -21.76 -4.61 -23.81
N ALA A 559 -21.24 -3.40 -23.65
CA ALA A 559 -20.72 -2.54 -24.70
C ALA A 559 -19.19 -2.49 -24.66
N VAL A 560 -18.55 -2.55 -25.83
CA VAL A 560 -17.09 -2.50 -26.03
C VAL A 560 -16.77 -1.57 -27.21
N THR A 561 -15.73 -0.75 -27.09
CA THR A 561 -15.20 0.10 -28.17
C THR A 561 -14.06 -0.58 -28.92
N GLU A 562 -13.77 -0.11 -30.13
CA GLU A 562 -12.56 -0.47 -30.86
C GLU A 562 -11.37 0.40 -30.44
N GLN A 563 -10.18 -0.20 -30.33
CA GLN A 563 -8.90 0.49 -30.12
C GLN A 563 -8.57 1.48 -31.25
N ASP A 564 -8.82 1.03 -32.48
CA ASP A 564 -8.39 1.61 -33.76
C ASP A 564 -9.55 2.15 -34.61
N GLY A 565 -10.74 2.26 -34.02
CA GLY A 565 -11.99 2.55 -34.72
C GLY A 565 -12.93 3.49 -33.97
N ALA A 566 -13.97 3.92 -34.67
CA ALA A 566 -15.05 4.73 -34.13
C ALA A 566 -16.32 3.91 -33.83
N THR A 567 -16.22 2.58 -33.73
CA THR A 567 -17.38 1.68 -33.57
C THR A 567 -17.58 1.26 -32.12
N LEU A 568 -18.82 1.33 -31.67
CA LEU A 568 -19.33 0.63 -30.49
C LEU A 568 -19.89 -0.73 -30.91
N HIS A 569 -19.54 -1.78 -30.20
CA HIS A 569 -20.11 -3.12 -30.34
C HIS A 569 -20.89 -3.48 -29.09
N PHE A 570 -22.12 -3.97 -29.27
CA PHE A 570 -23.02 -4.39 -28.20
C PHE A 570 -23.23 -5.90 -28.27
N PHE A 571 -23.04 -6.56 -27.13
CA PHE A 571 -23.13 -8.00 -26.97
C PHE A 571 -24.17 -8.37 -25.91
N ASP A 572 -24.65 -9.60 -25.96
CA ASP A 572 -25.37 -10.21 -24.87
C ASP A 572 -24.46 -10.37 -23.65
N GLY A 573 -24.82 -9.76 -22.52
CA GLY A 573 -23.98 -9.71 -21.33
C GLY A 573 -23.79 -11.05 -20.61
N ARG A 574 -24.57 -12.10 -20.95
CA ARG A 574 -24.42 -13.46 -20.39
C ARG A 574 -23.81 -14.48 -21.34
N THR A 575 -24.02 -14.34 -22.64
CA THR A 575 -23.53 -15.31 -23.65
C THR A 575 -22.39 -14.79 -24.52
N GLY A 576 -22.12 -13.48 -24.51
CA GLY A 576 -21.15 -12.84 -25.41
C GLY A 576 -21.60 -12.81 -26.88
N THR A 577 -22.85 -13.18 -27.18
CA THR A 577 -23.40 -13.15 -28.54
C THR A 577 -23.48 -11.71 -29.05
N HIS A 578 -22.94 -11.41 -30.22
CA HIS A 578 -23.06 -10.09 -30.85
C HIS A 578 -24.55 -9.74 -31.09
N LYS A 579 -24.97 -8.55 -30.67
CA LYS A 579 -26.34 -8.02 -30.86
C LYS A 579 -26.39 -6.94 -31.94
N SER A 580 -25.48 -5.97 -31.89
CA SER A 580 -25.46 -4.83 -32.82
C SER A 580 -24.15 -4.05 -32.76
N SER A 581 -23.89 -3.23 -33.78
CA SER A 581 -22.76 -2.28 -33.79
C SER A 581 -23.23 -0.90 -34.25
N VAL A 582 -22.58 0.15 -33.76
CA VAL A 582 -22.88 1.55 -34.10
C VAL A 582 -21.58 2.32 -34.33
N THR A 583 -21.41 2.89 -35.51
CA THR A 583 -20.26 3.74 -35.84
C THR A 583 -20.58 5.19 -35.49
N ILE A 584 -19.77 5.79 -34.62
CA ILE A 584 -19.85 7.20 -34.25
C ILE A 584 -19.31 8.06 -35.42
N PRO A 585 -20.01 9.13 -35.84
CA PRO A 585 -19.65 9.89 -37.03
C PRO A 585 -18.47 10.86 -36.77
N VAL A 586 -17.29 10.30 -36.52
CA VAL A 586 -16.04 11.05 -36.31
C VAL A 586 -15.29 11.18 -37.64
N PRO A 587 -15.00 12.40 -38.13
CA PRO A 587 -14.16 12.59 -39.31
C PRO A 587 -12.68 12.32 -38.99
N ASP A 588 -11.96 11.77 -39.97
CA ASP A 588 -10.51 11.54 -39.92
C ASP A 588 -10.03 10.69 -38.72
N VAL A 589 -10.63 9.51 -38.57
CA VAL A 589 -10.25 8.50 -37.55
C VAL A 589 -8.74 8.21 -37.56
N GLN A 590 -8.14 8.06 -38.75
CA GLN A 590 -6.72 7.71 -38.88
C GLN A 590 -5.80 8.85 -38.42
N GLY A 591 -6.04 10.10 -38.83
CA GLY A 591 -5.25 11.25 -38.36
C GLY A 591 -5.44 11.57 -36.87
N LEU A 592 -6.59 11.18 -36.28
CA LEU A 592 -6.78 11.25 -34.84
C LEU A 592 -5.92 10.22 -34.09
N LEU A 593 -5.81 8.99 -34.59
CA LEU A 593 -4.98 7.93 -33.97
C LEU A 593 -3.46 8.23 -34.00
N GLU A 594 -3.01 9.21 -34.78
CA GLU A 594 -1.63 9.73 -34.71
C GLU A 594 -1.36 10.56 -33.44
N ASN A 595 -2.40 11.08 -32.80
CA ASN A 595 -2.31 12.07 -31.71
C ASN A 595 -3.06 11.66 -30.42
N TYR A 596 -3.95 10.68 -30.50
CA TYR A 596 -4.74 10.17 -29.39
C TYR A 596 -4.59 8.65 -29.30
N SER A 597 -4.65 8.10 -28.08
CA SER A 597 -4.63 6.64 -27.89
C SER A 597 -5.82 5.98 -28.58
N GLY A 598 -7.04 6.48 -28.35
CA GLY A 598 -8.27 6.01 -29.01
C GLY A 598 -9.14 7.16 -29.54
N VAL A 599 -10.25 6.80 -30.18
CA VAL A 599 -11.18 7.76 -30.82
C VAL A 599 -12.53 7.84 -30.09
N VAL A 600 -12.92 6.81 -29.32
CA VAL A 600 -14.19 6.74 -28.59
C VAL A 600 -13.92 6.35 -27.13
N TRP A 601 -14.21 7.28 -26.23
CA TRP A 601 -14.22 7.05 -24.78
C TRP A 601 -15.68 6.93 -24.30
N PRO A 602 -16.11 5.77 -23.78
CA PRO A 602 -17.47 5.64 -23.29
C PRO A 602 -17.72 6.41 -21.99
N ILE A 603 -18.92 6.97 -21.90
CA ILE A 603 -19.49 7.50 -20.66
C ILE A 603 -20.43 6.45 -20.05
N GLY A 604 -21.02 5.58 -20.90
CA GLY A 604 -21.83 4.43 -20.50
C GLY A 604 -23.32 4.60 -20.76
N PHE A 605 -24.09 3.64 -20.25
CA PHE A 605 -25.56 3.64 -20.32
C PHE A 605 -26.17 4.66 -19.35
N SER A 606 -27.27 5.26 -19.79
CA SER A 606 -28.21 5.97 -18.90
C SER A 606 -28.87 4.99 -17.92
N HIS A 607 -29.36 5.49 -16.78
CA HIS A 607 -29.89 4.64 -15.69
C HIS A 607 -31.11 3.78 -16.08
N ASP A 608 -31.77 4.11 -17.19
CA ASP A 608 -32.90 3.38 -17.78
C ASP A 608 -32.51 2.53 -19.00
N ASP A 609 -31.20 2.42 -19.29
CA ASP A 609 -30.60 1.76 -20.45
C ASP A 609 -31.09 2.25 -21.84
N SER A 610 -31.84 3.34 -21.90
CA SER A 610 -32.44 3.87 -23.15
C SER A 610 -31.42 4.51 -24.09
N THR A 611 -30.32 5.02 -23.53
CA THR A 611 -29.33 5.86 -24.22
C THR A 611 -27.92 5.46 -23.80
N PHE A 612 -26.99 5.32 -24.75
CA PHE A 612 -25.56 5.16 -24.48
C PHE A 612 -24.79 6.43 -24.88
N ALA A 613 -23.94 6.95 -23.99
CA ALA A 613 -23.16 8.16 -24.25
C ALA A 613 -21.67 7.87 -24.47
N VAL A 614 -21.05 8.62 -25.39
CA VAL A 614 -19.61 8.59 -25.67
C VAL A 614 -19.04 9.99 -25.86
N GLN A 615 -17.73 10.11 -25.64
CA GLN A 615 -16.92 11.28 -25.94
C GLN A 615 -15.85 10.90 -26.99
N THR A 616 -15.50 11.87 -27.83
CA THR A 616 -14.51 11.71 -28.92
C THR A 616 -13.67 13.00 -29.02
N PRO A 617 -12.53 13.01 -29.74
CA PRO A 617 -11.75 14.22 -29.96
C PRO A 617 -12.49 15.34 -30.73
N LYS A 618 -13.65 15.03 -31.33
CA LYS A 618 -14.48 15.96 -32.12
C LYS A 618 -15.82 16.32 -31.46
N GLY A 619 -16.09 15.82 -30.24
CA GLY A 619 -17.33 16.08 -29.51
C GLY A 619 -17.94 14.84 -28.86
N SER A 620 -19.07 15.03 -28.17
CA SER A 620 -19.80 13.96 -27.50
C SER A 620 -21.04 13.54 -28.29
N PHE A 621 -21.42 12.26 -28.19
CA PHE A 621 -22.54 11.68 -28.94
C PHE A 621 -23.41 10.81 -28.04
N LEU A 622 -24.70 10.77 -28.35
CA LEU A 622 -25.70 9.90 -27.75
C LEU A 622 -26.20 8.90 -28.78
N THR A 623 -26.19 7.61 -28.43
CA THR A 623 -26.81 6.53 -29.19
C THR A 623 -28.13 6.15 -28.52
N ASN A 624 -29.23 6.19 -29.27
CA ASN A 624 -30.53 5.66 -28.82
C ASN A 624 -30.50 4.12 -28.90
N MET A 625 -30.75 3.42 -27.81
CA MET A 625 -30.65 1.96 -27.77
C MET A 625 -31.83 1.24 -28.44
N ALA A 626 -32.93 1.95 -28.75
CA ALA A 626 -34.11 1.35 -29.38
C ALA A 626 -34.01 1.23 -30.91
N ASP A 627 -33.33 2.18 -31.58
CA ASP A 627 -33.21 2.24 -33.05
C ASP A 627 -31.76 2.47 -33.54
N LEU A 628 -30.80 2.57 -32.61
CA LEU A 628 -29.37 2.80 -32.84
C LEU A 628 -29.07 4.15 -33.53
N SER A 629 -29.96 5.13 -33.45
CA SER A 629 -29.70 6.48 -33.96
C SER A 629 -28.61 7.19 -33.16
N VAL A 630 -27.66 7.83 -33.86
CA VAL A 630 -26.60 8.62 -33.24
C VAL A 630 -26.89 10.11 -33.38
N HIS A 631 -26.86 10.82 -32.26
CA HIS A 631 -27.07 12.27 -32.18
C HIS A 631 -25.89 12.96 -31.51
N SER A 632 -25.47 14.11 -32.04
CA SER A 632 -24.46 14.94 -31.38
C SER A 632 -25.03 15.57 -30.10
N LEU A 633 -24.25 15.56 -29.03
CA LEU A 633 -24.54 16.27 -27.80
C LEU A 633 -23.90 17.68 -27.90
N PRO A 634 -24.69 18.77 -27.96
CA PRO A 634 -24.15 20.11 -28.16
C PRO A 634 -23.48 20.64 -26.89
N LEU A 635 -22.16 20.50 -26.81
CA LEU A 635 -21.32 21.08 -25.75
C LEU A 635 -20.43 22.21 -26.30
N PRO A 636 -20.07 23.22 -25.49
CA PRO A 636 -19.16 24.29 -25.90
C PRO A 636 -17.81 23.76 -26.40
N GLU A 637 -17.36 24.22 -27.57
CA GLU A 637 -16.04 23.89 -28.11
C GLU A 637 -14.91 24.29 -27.15
N ARG A 638 -13.84 23.49 -27.13
CA ARG A 638 -12.59 23.68 -26.35
C ARG A 638 -12.69 23.51 -24.83
N ARG A 639 -13.86 23.16 -24.28
CA ARG A 639 -13.99 22.75 -22.88
C ARG A 639 -13.87 21.22 -22.80
N ASN A 640 -13.01 20.74 -21.89
CA ASN A 640 -12.88 19.32 -21.62
C ASN A 640 -13.84 18.98 -20.48
N PHE A 641 -14.90 18.22 -20.76
CA PHE A 641 -15.90 17.85 -19.77
C PHE A 641 -15.78 16.38 -19.42
N GLU A 642 -15.63 16.06 -18.15
CA GLU A 642 -15.98 14.75 -17.60
C GLU A 642 -17.51 14.68 -17.53
N LEU A 643 -18.10 13.62 -18.08
CA LEU A 643 -19.55 13.47 -18.22
C LEU A 643 -20.04 12.26 -17.43
N SER A 644 -21.20 12.38 -16.80
CA SER A 644 -21.85 11.27 -16.06
C SER A 644 -23.38 11.39 -16.13
N TRP A 645 -24.09 10.27 -15.97
CA TRP A 645 -25.55 10.24 -16.03
C TRP A 645 -26.20 10.55 -14.67
N LEU A 646 -27.21 11.44 -14.69
CA LEU A 646 -28.15 11.61 -13.59
C LEU A 646 -29.31 10.59 -13.68
N PRO A 647 -29.95 10.21 -12.55
CA PRO A 647 -31.08 9.27 -12.55
C PRO A 647 -32.26 9.67 -13.44
N ASP A 648 -32.44 10.97 -13.67
CA ASP A 648 -33.52 11.52 -14.50
C ASP A 648 -33.17 11.61 -16.00
N GLY A 649 -32.05 10.99 -16.40
CA GLY A 649 -31.61 10.92 -17.81
C GLY A 649 -30.97 12.21 -18.34
N ARG A 650 -30.75 13.23 -17.48
CA ARG A 650 -29.86 14.37 -17.79
C ARG A 650 -28.40 13.96 -17.64
N LEU A 651 -27.49 14.79 -18.15
CA LEU A 651 -26.05 14.59 -17.97
C LEU A 651 -25.50 15.61 -16.97
N PHE A 652 -24.76 15.12 -15.99
CA PHE A 652 -23.81 15.89 -15.21
C PHE A 652 -22.57 16.15 -16.09
N ALA A 653 -22.03 17.37 -16.03
CA ALA A 653 -20.82 17.74 -16.73
C ALA A 653 -19.90 18.55 -15.81
N PHE A 654 -18.69 18.05 -15.63
CA PHE A 654 -17.65 18.63 -14.80
C PHE A 654 -16.50 19.10 -15.68
N GLU A 655 -16.15 20.38 -15.58
CA GLU A 655 -15.02 20.97 -16.28
C GLU A 655 -13.89 21.23 -15.28
N PRO A 656 -12.83 20.41 -15.25
CA PRO A 656 -11.63 20.75 -14.49
C PRO A 656 -11.02 22.03 -15.06
N VAL A 657 -10.68 22.96 -14.18
CA VAL A 657 -10.00 24.21 -14.54
C VAL A 657 -8.51 24.03 -14.23
N PRO A 658 -7.63 24.03 -15.23
CA PRO A 658 -6.22 23.75 -14.98
C PRO A 658 -5.53 24.80 -14.12
N SER A 659 -4.70 24.35 -13.17
CA SER A 659 -4.07 25.23 -12.17
C SER A 659 -3.21 26.35 -12.82
N TYR A 660 -2.58 26.04 -13.96
CA TYR A 660 -1.75 26.97 -14.73
C TYR A 660 -2.53 28.17 -15.30
N ARG A 661 -3.87 28.10 -15.38
CA ARG A 661 -4.71 29.25 -15.79
C ARG A 661 -4.86 30.30 -14.68
N LYS A 662 -4.49 29.98 -13.44
CA LYS A 662 -4.56 30.85 -12.25
C LYS A 662 -5.97 31.39 -11.95
N GLU A 663 -6.99 30.62 -12.31
CA GLU A 663 -8.39 30.93 -12.03
C GLU A 663 -8.76 30.58 -10.58
N GLN A 664 -9.74 31.30 -10.02
CA GLN A 664 -10.19 31.16 -8.63
C GLN A 664 -10.79 29.78 -8.32
N ASN A 665 -11.34 29.12 -9.33
CA ASN A 665 -12.03 27.85 -9.21
C ASN A 665 -11.13 26.69 -9.65
N ALA A 666 -11.26 25.55 -8.98
CA ALA A 666 -10.65 24.27 -9.34
C ALA A 666 -11.40 23.57 -10.47
N ALA A 667 -12.73 23.73 -10.49
CA ALA A 667 -13.61 23.17 -11.50
C ALA A 667 -14.93 23.95 -11.61
N GLU A 668 -15.62 23.79 -12.73
CA GLU A 668 -16.96 24.31 -12.98
C GLU A 668 -17.96 23.15 -13.19
N VAL A 669 -19.14 23.24 -12.59
CA VAL A 669 -20.13 22.15 -12.58
C VAL A 669 -21.41 22.57 -13.30
N PHE A 670 -21.86 21.71 -14.21
CA PHE A 670 -22.99 21.93 -15.10
C PHE A 670 -23.94 20.72 -15.12
N ILE A 671 -25.18 20.97 -15.53
CA ILE A 671 -26.11 19.94 -15.97
C ILE A 671 -26.54 20.25 -17.40
N HIS A 672 -26.51 19.23 -18.26
CA HIS A 672 -27.00 19.28 -19.63
C HIS A 672 -28.33 18.53 -19.75
N ASP A 673 -29.41 19.25 -20.10
CA ASP A 673 -30.78 18.71 -20.20
C ASP A 673 -31.09 18.02 -21.54
N ARG A 674 -30.04 17.57 -22.24
CA ARG A 674 -30.02 17.13 -23.64
C ARG A 674 -30.30 18.24 -24.69
N ARG A 675 -30.51 19.50 -24.30
CA ARG A 675 -30.66 20.64 -25.23
C ARG A 675 -29.73 21.82 -24.93
N ALA A 676 -29.49 22.11 -23.65
CA ALA A 676 -28.68 23.23 -23.19
C ALA A 676 -27.82 22.83 -22.00
N LEU A 677 -26.60 23.38 -21.96
CA LEU A 677 -25.72 23.30 -20.81
C LEU A 677 -26.05 24.42 -19.81
N ARG A 678 -26.38 24.06 -18.57
CA ARG A 678 -26.66 25.00 -17.49
C ARG A 678 -25.62 24.87 -16.37
N HIS A 679 -24.96 25.97 -16.04
CA HIS A 679 -24.09 26.06 -14.85
C HIS A 679 -24.90 25.92 -13.56
N ILE A 680 -24.37 25.17 -12.59
CA ILE A 680 -24.99 24.93 -11.29
C ILE A 680 -24.17 25.58 -10.18
N PHE A 681 -22.88 25.27 -10.10
CA PHE A 681 -21.96 25.82 -9.12
C PHE A 681 -20.51 25.75 -9.61
N SER A 682 -19.65 26.53 -8.96
CA SER A 682 -18.19 26.47 -9.13
C SER A 682 -17.56 25.83 -7.90
N ILE A 683 -16.54 25.00 -8.08
CA ILE A 683 -15.73 24.49 -6.98
C ILE A 683 -14.57 25.48 -6.77
N PRO A 684 -14.56 26.27 -5.68
CA PRO A 684 -13.45 27.19 -5.41
C PRO A 684 -12.18 26.40 -5.09
N ARG A 685 -11.01 26.93 -5.43
CA ARG A 685 -9.75 26.38 -4.92
C ARG A 685 -9.69 26.57 -3.40
N ASP A 686 -9.58 25.48 -2.67
CA ASP A 686 -9.40 25.46 -1.22
C ASP A 686 -7.95 25.02 -0.92
N PRO A 687 -7.08 25.89 -0.35
CA PRO A 687 -5.70 25.57 0.00
C PRO A 687 -5.53 24.27 0.80
N ASN A 688 -6.54 23.91 1.58
CA ASN A 688 -6.47 22.77 2.48
C ASN A 688 -7.06 21.50 1.84
N TRP A 689 -7.86 21.62 0.78
CA TRP A 689 -8.73 20.52 0.33
C TRP A 689 -8.84 20.27 -1.18
N ILE A 690 -8.87 21.30 -2.03
CA ILE A 690 -8.96 21.14 -3.50
C ILE A 690 -8.09 22.22 -4.14
N ARG A 691 -6.87 21.87 -4.52
CA ARG A 691 -5.82 22.79 -4.97
C ARG A 691 -5.59 22.68 -6.47
N SER A 692 -5.50 21.46 -6.99
CA SER A 692 -5.25 21.13 -8.39
C SER A 692 -6.53 20.72 -9.14
N GLU A 693 -6.37 20.37 -10.41
CA GLU A 693 -7.39 19.64 -11.16
C GLU A 693 -7.39 18.16 -10.76
N GLY A 694 -8.55 17.64 -10.39
CA GLY A 694 -8.80 16.21 -10.17
C GLY A 694 -10.16 15.85 -10.74
N GLY A 695 -10.47 14.54 -10.80
CA GLY A 695 -11.72 14.07 -11.38
C GLY A 695 -12.93 14.24 -10.45
N ALA A 696 -14.13 14.17 -11.03
CA ALA A 696 -15.38 14.17 -10.27
C ALA A 696 -16.23 12.92 -10.54
N VAL A 697 -16.59 12.23 -9.45
CA VAL A 697 -17.47 11.05 -9.50
C VAL A 697 -18.79 11.36 -8.81
N LEU A 698 -19.87 11.08 -9.54
CA LEU A 698 -21.24 11.31 -9.10
C LEU A 698 -21.81 10.06 -8.43
N SER A 699 -22.51 10.23 -7.30
CA SER A 699 -23.26 9.15 -6.67
C SER A 699 -24.36 8.63 -7.59
N ARG A 700 -24.73 7.35 -7.47
CA ARG A 700 -25.79 6.76 -8.32
C ARG A 700 -27.10 7.56 -8.29
N GLN A 701 -27.43 8.21 -7.16
CA GLN A 701 -28.64 9.03 -7.00
C GLN A 701 -28.49 10.47 -7.51
N GLY A 702 -27.31 10.90 -7.99
CA GLY A 702 -27.05 12.28 -8.36
C GLY A 702 -27.05 13.26 -7.17
N THR A 703 -27.07 12.77 -5.94
CA THR A 703 -27.21 13.54 -4.70
C THR A 703 -25.89 14.09 -4.17
N ALA A 704 -24.78 13.43 -4.52
CA ALA A 704 -23.46 13.74 -4.04
C ALA A 704 -22.42 13.63 -5.16
N ILE A 705 -21.43 14.53 -5.13
CA ILE A 705 -20.30 14.59 -6.06
C ILE A 705 -19.05 14.56 -5.18
N PHE A 706 -18.17 13.55 -5.33
CA PHE A 706 -16.85 13.66 -4.74
C PHE A 706 -15.89 14.28 -5.76
N ALA A 707 -15.03 15.17 -5.27
CA ALA A 707 -13.90 15.71 -6.01
C ALA A 707 -12.62 15.41 -5.21
N SER A 708 -11.62 14.87 -5.90
CA SER A 708 -10.27 14.67 -5.38
C SER A 708 -9.37 15.85 -5.72
N ASP A 709 -8.42 16.16 -4.85
CA ASP A 709 -7.28 17.03 -5.18
C ASP A 709 -6.20 16.21 -5.89
N GLY A 710 -6.07 16.40 -7.20
CA GLY A 710 -5.34 15.52 -8.13
C GLY A 710 -3.98 15.04 -7.62
N GLY A 711 -3.86 13.73 -7.41
CA GLY A 711 -2.67 13.06 -6.87
C GLY A 711 -2.52 13.08 -5.35
N SER A 712 -3.59 13.36 -4.59
CA SER A 712 -3.59 13.28 -3.12
C SER A 712 -4.85 12.61 -2.57
N GLU A 713 -4.74 12.09 -1.34
CA GLU A 713 -5.83 11.40 -0.62
C GLU A 713 -6.96 12.33 -0.15
N ARG A 714 -6.88 13.65 -0.45
CA ARG A 714 -7.84 14.66 0.03
C ARG A 714 -9.10 14.66 -0.84
N ILE A 715 -10.21 14.27 -0.23
CA ILE A 715 -11.53 14.20 -0.85
C ILE A 715 -12.47 15.23 -0.21
N VAL A 716 -13.24 15.92 -1.04
CA VAL A 716 -14.42 16.69 -0.62
C VAL A 716 -15.65 16.13 -1.32
N VAL A 717 -16.70 15.86 -0.54
CA VAL A 717 -18.02 15.50 -1.10
C VAL A 717 -18.95 16.71 -1.02
N PHE A 718 -19.43 17.13 -2.17
CA PHE A 718 -20.45 18.17 -2.33
C PHE A 718 -21.83 17.53 -2.48
N ASP A 719 -22.88 18.22 -2.04
CA ASP A 719 -24.24 17.89 -2.48
C ASP A 719 -24.53 18.39 -3.90
N ALA A 720 -25.69 17.99 -4.45
CA ALA A 720 -26.17 18.41 -5.77
C ALA A 720 -26.34 19.94 -5.95
N ALA A 721 -26.27 20.74 -4.88
CA ALA A 721 -26.32 22.19 -4.93
C ALA A 721 -24.91 22.84 -4.81
N GLY A 722 -23.85 22.04 -4.69
CA GLY A 722 -22.47 22.52 -4.55
C GLY A 722 -22.07 22.88 -3.12
N THR A 723 -22.83 22.47 -2.11
CA THR A 723 -22.45 22.68 -0.71
C THR A 723 -21.52 21.55 -0.27
N PRO A 724 -20.30 21.82 0.24
CA PRO A 724 -19.46 20.78 0.80
C PRO A 724 -20.12 20.18 2.05
N ARG A 725 -20.28 18.86 2.07
CA ARG A 725 -20.90 18.08 3.16
C ARG A 725 -19.90 17.27 3.95
N LEU A 726 -18.85 16.78 3.29
CA LEU A 726 -17.83 15.92 3.87
C LEU A 726 -16.45 16.30 3.35
N LYS A 727 -15.44 16.13 4.20
CA LYS A 727 -14.03 16.29 3.88
C LYS A 727 -13.22 15.25 4.64
N PHE A 728 -12.36 14.49 3.96
CA PHE A 728 -11.48 13.48 4.58
C PHE A 728 -10.20 13.29 3.77
N SER A 729 -9.15 12.77 4.40
CA SER A 729 -7.80 12.67 3.84
C SER A 729 -7.00 11.49 4.40
N ASP A 730 -7.69 10.48 4.93
CA ASP A 730 -7.14 9.32 5.63
C ASP A 730 -7.51 8.00 4.93
N SER A 731 -7.50 8.04 3.60
CA SER A 731 -7.96 6.97 2.71
C SER A 731 -6.84 6.46 1.82
N ASP A 732 -6.85 5.19 1.48
CA ASP A 732 -5.94 4.52 0.53
C ASP A 732 -6.04 4.98 -0.94
N GLY A 733 -6.73 6.10 -1.20
CA GLY A 733 -7.00 6.61 -2.54
C GLY A 733 -8.13 5.89 -3.30
N TYR A 734 -8.68 4.77 -2.79
CA TYR A 734 -9.76 4.05 -3.45
C TYR A 734 -11.11 4.23 -2.74
N HIS A 735 -12.00 5.02 -3.34
CA HIS A 735 -13.32 5.33 -2.79
C HIS A 735 -14.43 4.71 -3.63
N ALA A 736 -15.46 4.20 -2.95
CA ALA A 736 -16.65 3.68 -3.60
C ALA A 736 -17.94 4.21 -2.97
N PHE A 737 -18.90 4.61 -3.81
CA PHE A 737 -20.27 4.81 -3.36
C PHE A 737 -20.90 3.46 -3.05
N VAL A 738 -21.37 3.30 -1.81
CA VAL A 738 -22.06 2.10 -1.30
C VAL A 738 -23.50 2.44 -0.92
N ARG A 739 -24.30 1.44 -0.54
CA ARG A 739 -25.72 1.61 -0.13
C ARG A 739 -26.53 2.44 -1.13
N ASP A 740 -26.42 2.05 -2.40
CA ASP A 740 -27.02 2.72 -3.57
C ASP A 740 -26.69 4.21 -3.73
N GLY A 741 -25.53 4.65 -3.21
CA GLY A 741 -25.07 6.04 -3.28
C GLY A 741 -25.55 6.92 -2.13
N THR A 742 -26.02 6.34 -1.02
CA THR A 742 -26.34 7.08 0.22
C THR A 742 -25.17 7.14 1.21
N ALA A 743 -24.14 6.32 1.00
CA ALA A 743 -22.91 6.31 1.78
C ALA A 743 -21.69 6.23 0.84
N ILE A 744 -20.54 6.67 1.34
CA ILE A 744 -19.23 6.46 0.71
C ILE A 744 -18.40 5.56 1.62
N ALA A 745 -17.69 4.60 1.03
CA ALA A 745 -16.76 3.73 1.72
C ALA A 745 -15.36 3.87 1.12
N TYR A 746 -14.36 3.66 1.96
CA TYR A 746 -12.97 3.49 1.59
C TYR A 746 -12.29 2.57 2.61
N ARG A 747 -11.13 2.02 2.25
CA ARG A 747 -10.42 1.11 3.14
C ARG A 747 -9.68 1.90 4.22
N ASP A 748 -9.72 1.39 5.45
CA ASP A 748 -9.15 2.00 6.65
C ASP A 748 -7.79 1.35 6.95
N PRO A 749 -6.63 1.95 6.58
CA PRO A 749 -5.32 1.33 6.76
C PRO A 749 -4.91 1.20 8.23
N ALA A 750 -5.57 1.93 9.14
CA ALA A 750 -5.42 1.78 10.59
C ALA A 750 -6.49 0.84 11.20
N GLY A 751 -7.34 0.23 10.37
CA GLY A 751 -8.45 -0.62 10.78
C GLY A 751 -8.08 -2.07 11.06
N THR A 752 -8.78 -2.69 12.02
CA THR A 752 -8.72 -4.14 12.28
C THR A 752 -9.29 -4.94 11.11
N LEU A 753 -9.11 -6.26 11.09
CA LEU A 753 -9.70 -7.16 10.08
C LEU A 753 -11.21 -6.96 9.93
N GLN A 754 -11.89 -6.90 11.07
CA GLN A 754 -13.33 -6.81 11.20
C GLN A 754 -13.92 -5.42 10.95
N ASP A 755 -13.08 -4.37 10.89
CA ASP A 755 -13.48 -2.97 10.71
C ASP A 755 -12.60 -2.25 9.66
N SER A 756 -12.09 -3.01 8.67
CA SER A 756 -11.17 -2.56 7.60
C SER A 756 -11.80 -1.63 6.54
N LEU A 757 -13.08 -1.29 6.67
CA LEU A 757 -13.74 -0.25 5.89
C LEU A 757 -14.19 0.89 6.79
N LYS A 758 -13.91 2.11 6.35
CA LYS A 758 -14.51 3.33 6.88
C LYS A 758 -15.68 3.71 5.98
N VAL A 759 -16.90 3.63 6.53
CA VAL A 759 -18.14 3.96 5.83
C VAL A 759 -18.72 5.24 6.42
N ILE A 760 -19.00 6.21 5.57
CA ILE A 760 -19.51 7.54 5.96
C ILE A 760 -20.86 7.78 5.28
N SER A 761 -21.86 8.12 6.10
CA SER A 761 -23.20 8.51 5.65
C SER A 761 -23.14 9.87 4.93
N LEU A 762 -23.59 9.92 3.68
CA LEU A 762 -23.65 11.18 2.92
C LEU A 762 -24.81 12.08 3.37
N LEU A 763 -25.76 11.54 4.14
CA LEU A 763 -26.90 12.27 4.69
C LEU A 763 -26.54 13.01 5.99
N THR A 764 -25.78 12.37 6.87
CA THR A 764 -25.44 12.92 8.20
C THR A 764 -24.01 13.44 8.29
N GLY A 765 -23.10 12.95 7.43
CA GLY A 765 -21.68 13.25 7.48
C GLY A 765 -20.89 12.43 8.53
N GLU A 766 -21.52 11.44 9.16
CA GLU A 766 -20.93 10.67 10.27
C GLU A 766 -20.47 9.27 9.82
N ARG A 767 -19.44 8.72 10.50
CA ARG A 767 -19.05 7.31 10.34
C ARG A 767 -20.21 6.42 10.80
N VAL A 768 -20.61 5.48 9.96
CA VAL A 768 -21.58 4.42 10.28
C VAL A 768 -20.86 3.07 10.34
N PRO A 769 -21.38 2.07 11.09
CA PRO A 769 -20.85 0.72 11.06
C PRO A 769 -20.87 0.16 9.63
N SER A 770 -19.81 -0.52 9.23
CA SER A 770 -19.77 -1.25 7.96
C SER A 770 -20.76 -2.42 7.98
N GLU A 771 -21.39 -2.67 6.84
CA GLU A 771 -22.24 -3.83 6.62
C GLU A 771 -21.55 -4.79 5.66
N PHE A 772 -21.85 -6.08 5.74
CA PHE A 772 -21.30 -7.10 4.86
C PHE A 772 -21.37 -6.69 3.36
N GLN A 773 -22.47 -6.07 2.93
CA GLN A 773 -22.70 -5.65 1.55
C GLN A 773 -21.89 -4.42 1.09
N ASP A 774 -21.17 -3.74 1.99
CA ASP A 774 -20.25 -2.66 1.60
C ASP A 774 -18.92 -3.21 1.05
N TYR A 775 -18.49 -4.41 1.49
CA TYR A 775 -17.18 -4.99 1.16
C TYR A 775 -17.03 -5.52 -0.26
N PRO A 776 -18.01 -6.26 -0.86
CA PRO A 776 -17.81 -6.89 -2.16
C PRO A 776 -17.55 -5.91 -3.29
N VAL A 777 -17.76 -4.60 -3.09
CA VAL A 777 -17.42 -3.54 -4.05
C VAL A 777 -15.90 -3.35 -4.21
N PHE A 778 -15.11 -3.75 -3.20
CA PHE A 778 -13.65 -3.67 -3.14
C PHE A 778 -12.95 -5.00 -3.46
N ASP A 779 -13.73 -6.08 -3.63
CA ASP A 779 -13.28 -7.47 -3.84
C ASP A 779 -13.65 -7.95 -5.27
N GLN A 780 -13.53 -7.06 -6.27
CA GLN A 780 -13.85 -7.29 -7.70
C GLN A 780 -12.65 -6.91 -8.57
N THR A 781 -11.71 -7.85 -8.74
CA THR A 781 -10.37 -7.55 -9.25
C THR A 781 -9.91 -8.61 -10.24
N LEU A 782 -9.41 -8.17 -11.39
CA LEU A 782 -8.65 -9.00 -12.31
C LEU A 782 -7.18 -9.07 -11.84
N PHE A 783 -6.65 -10.28 -11.74
CA PHE A 783 -5.27 -10.58 -11.39
C PHE A 783 -4.58 -11.34 -12.53
N ASP A 784 -3.25 -11.24 -12.59
CA ASP A 784 -2.44 -12.19 -13.36
C ASP A 784 -2.11 -13.46 -12.57
N MET A 785 -1.32 -14.36 -13.16
CA MET A 785 -0.92 -15.62 -12.54
C MET A 785 0.10 -15.48 -11.41
N ASP A 786 0.81 -14.34 -11.33
CA ASP A 786 1.71 -14.01 -10.22
C ASP A 786 0.94 -13.42 -9.03
N GLY A 787 -0.36 -13.15 -9.19
CA GLY A 787 -1.24 -12.58 -8.17
C GLY A 787 -1.23 -11.05 -8.15
N ILE A 788 -0.68 -10.40 -9.17
CA ILE A 788 -0.61 -8.94 -9.27
C ILE A 788 -1.93 -8.42 -9.82
N SER A 789 -2.51 -7.41 -9.17
CA SER A 789 -3.71 -6.73 -9.68
C SER A 789 -3.42 -6.12 -11.06
N ARG A 790 -4.26 -6.47 -12.03
CA ARG A 790 -4.32 -5.86 -13.36
C ARG A 790 -5.54 -4.94 -13.50
N GLN A 791 -6.15 -4.55 -12.38
CA GLN A 791 -7.20 -3.53 -12.30
C GLN A 791 -6.54 -2.14 -12.18
N GLY A 792 -6.83 -1.21 -13.09
CA GLY A 792 -6.51 0.20 -12.90
C GLY A 792 -7.53 0.92 -12.01
N GLU A 793 -7.42 2.26 -11.92
CA GLU A 793 -8.45 3.09 -11.28
C GLU A 793 -9.83 2.77 -11.89
N SER A 794 -10.77 2.31 -11.07
CA SER A 794 -12.01 1.65 -11.55
C SER A 794 -13.02 2.64 -12.15
N PRO A 795 -13.25 2.67 -13.48
CA PRO A 795 -13.98 3.74 -14.13
C PRO A 795 -15.45 3.35 -14.36
N HIS A 796 -16.25 3.34 -13.30
CA HIS A 796 -17.66 2.93 -13.36
C HIS A 796 -18.60 4.03 -12.88
N LEU A 797 -18.75 5.04 -13.72
CA LEU A 797 -19.81 6.04 -13.64
C LEU A 797 -21.12 5.43 -14.14
N GLY A 798 -22.16 5.36 -13.29
CA GLY A 798 -23.55 5.14 -13.71
C GLY A 798 -24.13 3.72 -13.63
N ALA A 799 -23.34 2.64 -13.77
CA ALA A 799 -23.88 1.27 -13.61
C ALA A 799 -24.03 0.85 -12.13
N PRO A 800 -25.02 0.01 -11.76
CA PRO A 800 -25.09 -0.53 -10.40
C PRO A 800 -23.97 -1.58 -10.20
N ARG A 801 -23.22 -1.47 -9.11
CA ARG A 801 -22.24 -2.49 -8.73
C ARG A 801 -22.93 -3.64 -7.99
N TYR A 802 -22.48 -4.87 -8.26
CA TYR A 802 -22.80 -6.03 -7.44
C TYR A 802 -22.24 -5.82 -6.00
N ARG A 803 -23.00 -6.22 -4.98
CA ARG A 803 -22.72 -6.00 -3.54
C ARG A 803 -22.82 -7.25 -2.69
N GLY A 804 -22.88 -8.44 -3.30
CA GLY A 804 -23.12 -9.68 -2.55
C GLY A 804 -24.57 -9.88 -2.13
N GLN A 805 -25.54 -9.22 -2.79
CA GLN A 805 -26.95 -9.29 -2.40
C GLN A 805 -27.58 -10.70 -2.47
N ASP A 806 -26.96 -11.66 -3.18
CA ASP A 806 -27.36 -13.08 -3.19
C ASP A 806 -26.70 -13.91 -2.08
N VAL A 807 -25.71 -13.37 -1.37
CA VAL A 807 -24.87 -14.10 -0.41
C VAL A 807 -25.51 -14.08 0.98
N PRO A 808 -25.81 -15.24 1.58
CA PRO A 808 -26.34 -15.31 2.94
C PRO A 808 -25.28 -14.90 3.97
N THR A 809 -25.73 -14.60 5.20
CA THR A 809 -24.87 -14.34 6.36
C THR A 809 -25.12 -15.39 7.44
N GLY A 810 -24.42 -15.28 8.58
CA GLY A 810 -24.60 -16.21 9.71
C GLY A 810 -24.13 -17.64 9.39
N THR A 811 -24.83 -18.64 9.92
CA THR A 811 -24.55 -20.07 9.66
C THR A 811 -24.84 -20.48 8.22
N ALA A 812 -25.85 -19.90 7.56
CA ALA A 812 -26.19 -20.20 6.17
C ALA A 812 -25.08 -19.83 5.17
N LEU A 813 -24.19 -18.89 5.53
CA LEU A 813 -22.96 -18.61 4.80
C LEU A 813 -21.97 -19.77 4.89
N ILE A 814 -21.79 -20.33 6.08
CA ILE A 814 -20.87 -21.45 6.34
C ILE A 814 -21.38 -22.70 5.63
N ASP A 815 -22.68 -22.98 5.69
CA ASP A 815 -23.31 -24.08 4.95
C ASP A 815 -23.09 -23.95 3.43
N ARG A 816 -23.31 -22.75 2.86
CA ARG A 816 -23.07 -22.47 1.42
C ARG A 816 -21.59 -22.57 1.04
N ALA A 817 -20.68 -22.13 1.92
CA ALA A 817 -19.25 -22.26 1.68
C ALA A 817 -18.83 -23.73 1.69
N MET A 818 -19.18 -24.47 2.74
CA MET A 818 -18.88 -25.90 2.90
C MET A 818 -19.49 -26.76 1.79
N SER A 819 -20.70 -26.46 1.30
CA SER A 819 -21.33 -27.20 0.19
C SER A 819 -20.59 -27.06 -1.14
N ASN A 820 -19.83 -25.98 -1.31
CA ASN A 820 -19.08 -25.70 -2.54
C ASN A 820 -17.64 -26.24 -2.50
N LEU A 821 -17.20 -26.78 -1.36
CA LEU A 821 -15.91 -27.44 -1.21
C LEU A 821 -15.96 -28.92 -1.63
N SER A 822 -14.87 -29.41 -2.23
CA SER A 822 -14.67 -30.84 -2.47
C SER A 822 -14.54 -31.63 -1.16
N GLN A 823 -14.69 -32.96 -1.23
CA GLN A 823 -14.58 -33.82 -0.04
C GLN A 823 -13.22 -33.74 0.66
N ALA A 824 -12.14 -33.48 -0.09
CA ALA A 824 -10.79 -33.32 0.46
C ALA A 824 -10.67 -32.00 1.23
N GLU A 825 -11.06 -30.89 0.61
CA GLU A 825 -11.08 -29.56 1.23
C GLU A 825 -11.97 -29.51 2.49
N GLN A 826 -13.14 -30.14 2.46
CA GLN A 826 -13.99 -30.23 3.66
C GLN A 826 -13.33 -31.05 4.77
N ALA A 827 -12.52 -32.06 4.45
CA ALA A 827 -11.78 -32.83 5.45
C ALA A 827 -10.62 -32.00 6.04
N GLU A 828 -9.91 -31.25 5.20
CA GLU A 828 -8.87 -30.29 5.62
C GLU A 828 -9.43 -29.25 6.59
N VAL A 829 -10.52 -28.56 6.22
CA VAL A 829 -11.20 -27.58 7.08
C VAL A 829 -11.63 -28.22 8.41
N ARG A 830 -12.25 -29.41 8.39
CA ARG A 830 -12.67 -30.11 9.63
C ARG A 830 -11.50 -30.53 10.52
N ASN A 831 -10.32 -30.78 9.97
CA ASN A 831 -9.13 -31.19 10.73
C ASN A 831 -8.37 -29.99 11.33
N GLU A 832 -8.38 -28.83 10.67
CA GLU A 832 -7.55 -27.68 11.03
C GLU A 832 -8.31 -26.52 11.67
N ARG A 833 -9.65 -26.54 11.66
CA ARG A 833 -10.46 -25.45 12.20
C ARG A 833 -10.38 -25.32 13.73
N ILE A 834 -10.57 -24.09 14.21
CA ILE A 834 -10.63 -23.81 15.65
C ILE A 834 -11.72 -24.64 16.35
N SER A 835 -11.38 -25.14 17.54
CA SER A 835 -12.26 -25.96 18.36
C SER A 835 -12.45 -25.30 19.73
N PRO A 836 -13.68 -24.94 20.15
CA PRO A 836 -13.93 -24.30 21.45
C PRO A 836 -13.82 -25.18 22.70
N ASN A 837 -13.27 -26.40 22.60
CA ASN A 837 -13.24 -27.43 23.65
C ASN A 837 -11.82 -27.69 24.17
#